data_AF-A0A098GDF5-F1
#
_entry.id   AF-A0A098GDF5-F1
#
_cell.length_a   1.000
_cell.length_b   1.000
_cell.length_c   1.000
_cell.angle_alpha   90.00
_cell.angle_beta   90.00
_cell.angle_gamma   90.00
#
_symmetry.space_group_name_H-M   'P 1'
#
loop_
_entity.id
_entity.type
_entity.pdbx_description
1 polymer ?
#
loop_
_entity_poly.entity_id
_entity_poly.type
_entity_poly.pdbx_seq_one_letter_code
_entity_poly.pdbx_strand_id
1 'polypeptide(L)'
;MNYVFIFSSDLAASILGSIMIGGINIAIKTSYEAHSQAEQDAIHLLYAEAKDAKTSLLLLDTEKLAKQRAALPTLHAYYKAELERTNPAIFDFLHPEQKIRLRNKLIFSYYLLYAQYQLDSAEGRRYTLKDHRTALTLCAQRIKELDTAGVSGQRSSFEDDLEANISLATKCLQFIGLTQIARWFVEKFQQFMDNHSGTLVEWMSEINGRRLYWVWGGGMLATLFEMLPDNFFNKLEAQANLTAPSPVTGYMSFVLYYTRFGINVLLLLKHTFFPTKEECHIPRWDRFITQLKQRKFALLNDSIWGIANMICYFWLTGSGMLGYAGNIVTVALLLMDLALTTWRFCEETTKHNADMEALRKDRKKLKSEISSLNSAIVSELNPFIKEELEAKLKQLEDELRNLDKMEVKANLDWKYKKYGLVNDWVYALSLVIAFSIMCCLFFPPTAVVPATALIVGMVGAALCFVLTAATAAVAGALEVAKSKEISRLERNNCTTLLDAFEKENDPNRKKQLYLEMKLALAESDYHQRVARFQMVKLIRATLIDALIPPLVFVSLMFMPIGVGLAVLAAGFALAIISNAIINRFEPEHEKMPDFNDEEYRDFVENPDLKELANTTRETKDGLKLYGLMKPTPDYVQLAKESPNTDLETPNTFLLS
;
A
#
# COMPACT_ATOMS: atom_id res chain seq x y z
N MET A 1 49.19 -7.36 -18.40
CA MET A 1 48.24 -6.35 -18.94
C MET A 1 46.99 -6.42 -18.09
N ASN A 2 46.93 -5.62 -17.01
CA ASN A 2 45.81 -5.55 -16.09
C ASN A 2 45.13 -4.19 -16.30
N TYR A 3 43.91 -4.18 -16.84
CA TYR A 3 43.07 -2.99 -16.87
C TYR A 3 42.06 -3.11 -15.73
N VAL A 4 42.28 -2.32 -14.67
CA VAL A 4 41.33 -2.06 -13.60
C VAL A 4 40.43 -0.92 -14.08
N PHE A 5 39.14 -1.19 -14.29
CA PHE A 5 38.13 -0.17 -14.55
C PHE A 5 37.67 0.43 -13.21
N ILE A 6 38.12 1.66 -12.93
CA ILE A 6 37.58 2.49 -11.85
C ILE A 6 36.42 3.30 -12.45
N PHE A 7 35.19 2.99 -12.04
CA PHE A 7 34.04 3.85 -12.32
C PHE A 7 34.04 5.03 -11.35
N SER A 8 34.24 6.25 -11.86
CA SER A 8 34.11 7.49 -11.10
C SER A 8 32.63 7.81 -10.84
N SER A 9 32.29 8.04 -9.57
CA SER A 9 30.98 8.45 -9.05
C SER A 9 30.50 9.82 -9.54
N ASP A 10 31.39 10.64 -10.10
CA ASP A 10 31.09 12.05 -10.38
C ASP A 10 30.34 12.26 -11.70
N LEU A 11 30.43 11.30 -12.64
CA LEU A 11 29.73 11.38 -13.92
C LEU A 11 28.22 11.10 -13.78
N ALA A 12 27.84 10.26 -12.81
CA ALA A 12 26.43 9.98 -12.51
C ALA A 12 25.74 11.16 -11.80
N ALA A 13 26.47 11.89 -10.94
CA ALA A 13 25.94 13.06 -10.24
C ALA A 13 25.73 14.26 -11.17
N SER A 14 26.63 14.48 -12.13
CA SER A 14 26.55 15.60 -13.08
C SER A 14 25.41 15.45 -14.11
N ILE A 15 25.16 14.22 -14.59
CA ILE A 15 24.08 13.95 -15.57
C ILE A 15 22.69 13.94 -14.91
N LEU A 16 22.59 13.59 -13.63
CA LEU A 16 21.32 13.65 -12.88
C LEU A 16 20.95 15.07 -12.40
N GLY A 17 21.95 15.94 -12.20
CA GLY A 17 21.73 17.33 -11.74
C GLY A 17 21.08 18.25 -12.78
N SER A 18 21.37 18.08 -14.07
CA SER A 18 20.89 19.00 -15.11
C SER A 18 19.50 18.68 -15.70
N ILE A 19 18.92 17.51 -15.41
CA ILE A 19 17.61 17.10 -15.95
C ILE A 19 16.44 17.45 -15.00
N MET A 20 16.70 17.81 -13.74
CA MET A 20 15.64 18.03 -12.73
C MET A 20 15.10 19.47 -12.62
N ILE A 21 15.63 20.46 -13.34
CA ILE A 21 15.33 21.89 -13.05
C ILE A 21 14.22 22.50 -13.95
N GLY A 22 13.77 21.83 -15.01
CA GLY A 22 12.92 22.46 -16.05
C GLY A 22 11.39 22.24 -16.01
N GLY A 23 10.84 21.44 -15.09
CA GLY A 23 9.47 20.91 -15.24
C GLY A 23 8.40 21.38 -14.25
N ILE A 24 8.76 22.22 -13.29
CA ILE A 24 7.93 22.48 -12.11
C ILE A 24 7.20 23.83 -12.27
N ASN A 25 6.10 23.90 -13.01
CA ASN A 25 5.34 25.17 -13.05
C ASN A 25 3.81 25.05 -12.95
N ILE A 26 3.22 23.87 -13.19
CA ILE A 26 1.77 23.68 -12.98
C ILE A 26 1.47 22.91 -11.66
N ALA A 27 2.46 22.22 -11.09
CA ALA A 27 2.32 21.51 -9.81
C ALA A 27 2.90 22.26 -8.59
N ILE A 28 3.45 23.47 -8.75
CA ILE A 28 4.04 24.28 -7.65
C ILE A 28 2.96 24.93 -6.77
N LYS A 29 1.73 25.04 -7.25
CA LYS A 29 0.63 25.66 -6.52
C LYS A 29 -0.31 24.55 -6.06
N THR A 30 -0.23 24.23 -4.78
CA THR A 30 -0.98 23.13 -4.15
C THR A 30 -2.46 23.45 -3.96
N SER A 31 -2.89 24.70 -4.21
CA SER A 31 -4.28 25.15 -4.18
C SER A 31 -4.71 25.82 -5.49
N TYR A 32 -5.98 25.64 -5.83
CA TYR A 32 -6.64 26.29 -6.96
C TYR A 32 -6.53 27.81 -6.93
N GLU A 33 -6.59 28.41 -5.74
CA GLU A 33 -6.68 29.85 -5.55
C GLU A 33 -5.30 30.54 -5.55
N ALA A 34 -4.22 29.77 -5.39
CA ALA A 34 -2.85 30.23 -5.61
C ALA A 34 -2.57 30.48 -7.10
N HIS A 35 -3.40 29.95 -8.01
CA HIS A 35 -3.35 30.26 -9.43
C HIS A 35 -3.76 31.72 -9.68
N SER A 36 -3.14 32.35 -10.69
CA SER A 36 -3.57 33.67 -11.14
C SER A 36 -5.03 33.63 -11.60
N GLN A 37 -5.73 34.77 -11.59
CA GLN A 37 -7.13 34.83 -12.06
C GLN A 37 -7.29 34.21 -13.45
N ALA A 38 -6.34 34.45 -14.37
CA ALA A 38 -6.35 33.86 -15.70
C ALA A 38 -6.20 32.32 -15.71
N GLU A 39 -5.40 31.77 -14.79
CA GLU A 39 -5.25 30.32 -14.62
C GLU A 39 -6.51 29.71 -13.99
N GLN A 40 -7.13 30.39 -13.02
CA GLN A 40 -8.42 29.96 -12.43
C GLN A 40 -9.54 30.03 -13.47
N ASP A 41 -9.64 31.11 -14.23
CA ASP A 41 -10.63 31.28 -15.31
C ASP A 41 -10.43 30.21 -16.39
N ALA A 42 -9.18 29.87 -16.72
CA ALA A 42 -8.89 28.76 -17.64
C ALA A 42 -9.37 27.42 -17.07
N ILE A 43 -9.20 27.16 -15.78
CA ILE A 43 -9.68 25.94 -15.15
C ILE A 43 -11.21 25.93 -14.99
N HIS A 44 -11.87 27.07 -14.73
CA HIS A 44 -13.33 27.17 -14.74
C HIS A 44 -13.90 26.99 -16.15
N LEU A 45 -13.28 27.58 -17.17
CA LEU A 45 -13.64 27.40 -18.56
C LEU A 45 -13.51 25.93 -18.97
N LEU A 46 -12.39 25.29 -18.63
CA LEU A 46 -12.18 23.85 -18.84
C LEU A 46 -13.24 23.00 -18.13
N TYR A 47 -13.81 23.47 -17.00
CA TYR A 47 -14.76 22.69 -16.19
C TYR A 47 -16.17 22.84 -16.77
N ALA A 48 -16.52 24.06 -17.17
CA ALA A 48 -17.74 24.36 -17.91
C ALA A 48 -17.75 23.61 -19.26
N GLU A 49 -16.62 23.59 -19.96
CA GLU A 49 -16.42 22.79 -21.18
C GLU A 49 -16.48 21.28 -20.90
N ALA A 50 -15.94 20.78 -19.77
CA ALA A 50 -16.06 19.37 -19.36
C ALA A 50 -17.51 18.95 -19.10
N LYS A 51 -18.30 19.86 -18.53
CA LYS A 51 -19.70 19.65 -18.17
C LYS A 51 -20.62 19.64 -19.40
N ASP A 52 -20.32 20.46 -20.41
CA ASP A 52 -21.11 20.57 -21.65
C ASP A 52 -20.61 19.64 -22.78
N ALA A 53 -19.32 19.27 -22.80
CA ALA A 53 -18.73 18.54 -23.92
C ALA A 53 -18.72 17.02 -23.71
N LYS A 54 -19.80 16.36 -24.13
CA LYS A 54 -19.82 14.90 -24.31
C LYS A 54 -18.92 14.40 -25.45
N THR A 55 -18.15 15.25 -26.18
CA THR A 55 -17.51 14.77 -27.43
C THR A 55 -16.09 15.20 -27.81
N SER A 56 -15.44 16.33 -27.43
CA SER A 56 -14.24 16.70 -28.26
C SER A 56 -12.97 17.39 -27.71
N LEU A 57 -12.84 17.96 -26.50
CA LEU A 57 -11.68 18.88 -26.31
C LEU A 57 -11.00 19.02 -24.93
N LEU A 58 -11.08 18.02 -24.06
CA LEU A 58 -10.24 17.96 -22.84
C LEU A 58 -9.07 16.99 -22.99
N LEU A 59 -8.29 17.16 -24.07
CA LEU A 59 -6.96 16.56 -24.14
C LEU A 59 -6.02 17.48 -23.36
N LEU A 60 -5.93 17.26 -22.05
CA LEU A 60 -4.79 17.75 -21.28
C LEU A 60 -3.52 17.27 -22.01
N ASP A 61 -2.58 18.19 -22.24
CA ASP A 61 -1.33 17.89 -22.94
C ASP A 61 -0.58 16.77 -22.20
N THR A 62 -0.67 15.56 -22.75
CA THR A 62 -0.09 14.34 -22.19
C THR A 62 1.43 14.45 -22.06
N GLU A 63 2.10 15.27 -22.87
CA GLU A 63 3.54 15.51 -22.75
C GLU A 63 3.86 16.30 -21.48
N LYS A 64 3.08 17.36 -21.20
CA LYS A 64 3.21 18.13 -19.95
C LYS A 64 2.87 17.29 -18.72
N LEU A 65 1.81 16.49 -18.78
CA LEU A 65 1.46 15.57 -17.68
C LEU A 65 2.56 14.53 -17.42
N ALA A 66 3.17 14.00 -18.48
CA ALA A 66 4.27 13.05 -18.35
C ALA A 66 5.49 13.65 -17.63
N LYS A 67 5.77 14.95 -17.83
CA LYS A 67 6.82 15.67 -17.09
C LYS A 67 6.51 15.81 -15.59
N GLN A 68 5.23 15.74 -15.22
CA GLN A 68 4.74 15.85 -13.83
C GLN A 68 4.44 14.50 -13.16
N ARG A 69 4.72 13.39 -13.85
CA ARG A 69 4.43 12.02 -13.40
C ARG A 69 5.01 11.67 -12.03
N ALA A 70 6.09 12.33 -11.60
CA ALA A 70 6.67 12.08 -10.29
C ALA A 70 5.81 12.64 -9.13
N ALA A 71 5.17 13.79 -9.33
CA ALA A 71 4.40 14.50 -8.30
C ALA A 71 2.92 14.10 -8.29
N LEU A 72 2.35 13.79 -9.46
CA LEU A 72 0.93 13.46 -9.62
C LEU A 72 0.44 12.32 -8.72
N PRO A 73 1.14 11.18 -8.56
CA PRO A 73 0.63 10.07 -7.75
C PRO A 73 0.44 10.43 -6.27
N THR A 74 1.34 11.23 -5.71
CA THR A 74 1.28 11.65 -4.30
C THR A 74 0.08 12.59 -4.08
N LEU A 75 -0.08 13.58 -4.95
CA LEU A 75 -1.23 14.50 -4.91
C LEU A 75 -2.54 13.76 -5.16
N HIS A 76 -2.58 12.91 -6.18
CA HIS A 76 -3.72 12.06 -6.50
C HIS A 76 -4.15 11.20 -5.31
N ALA A 77 -3.21 10.49 -4.67
CA ALA A 77 -3.53 9.65 -3.52
C ALA A 77 -4.07 10.46 -2.33
N TYR A 78 -3.54 11.67 -2.12
CA TYR A 78 -4.06 12.58 -1.09
C TYR A 78 -5.46 13.08 -1.42
N TYR A 79 -5.69 13.65 -2.60
CA TYR A 79 -6.97 14.25 -2.97
C TYR A 79 -8.07 13.20 -3.18
N LYS A 80 -7.73 11.99 -3.62
CA LYS A 80 -8.66 10.86 -3.65
C LYS A 80 -9.12 10.50 -2.23
N ALA A 81 -8.19 10.40 -1.28
CA ALA A 81 -8.54 10.13 0.11
C ALA A 81 -9.39 11.27 0.71
N GLU A 82 -9.05 12.53 0.45
CA GLU A 82 -9.85 13.68 0.89
C GLU A 82 -11.27 13.69 0.30
N LEU A 83 -11.41 13.31 -0.97
CA LEU A 83 -12.72 13.14 -1.60
C LEU A 83 -13.55 12.05 -0.91
N GLU A 84 -12.95 10.91 -0.63
CA GLU A 84 -13.57 9.79 0.10
C GLU A 84 -13.93 10.18 1.55
N ARG A 85 -13.33 11.23 2.09
CA ARG A 85 -13.63 11.81 3.41
C ARG A 85 -14.65 12.95 3.36
N THR A 86 -14.98 13.48 2.19
CA THR A 86 -15.87 14.63 2.08
C THR A 86 -17.31 14.21 2.37
N ASN A 87 -17.77 14.52 3.58
CA ASN A 87 -19.11 14.21 4.06
C ASN A 87 -20.15 15.22 3.55
N PRO A 88 -21.14 14.80 2.73
CA PRO A 88 -22.16 15.70 2.20
C PRO A 88 -23.06 16.30 3.29
N ALA A 89 -23.20 15.64 4.44
CA ALA A 89 -23.98 16.17 5.57
C ALA A 89 -23.42 17.52 6.11
N ILE A 90 -22.15 17.85 5.81
CA ILE A 90 -21.55 19.13 6.21
C ILE A 90 -22.07 20.29 5.35
N PHE A 91 -22.57 20.02 4.13
CA PHE A 91 -22.83 21.04 3.12
C PHE A 91 -23.90 22.07 3.54
N ASP A 92 -24.91 21.63 4.28
CA ASP A 92 -26.00 22.49 4.79
C ASP A 92 -25.52 23.51 5.85
N PHE A 93 -24.35 23.27 6.44
CA PHE A 93 -23.77 24.10 7.49
C PHE A 93 -22.66 25.01 6.97
N LEU A 94 -22.31 24.95 5.67
CA LEU A 94 -21.24 25.76 5.11
C LEU A 94 -21.68 27.21 4.91
N HIS A 95 -20.82 28.15 5.32
CA HIS A 95 -20.95 29.55 4.91
C HIS A 95 -20.72 29.68 3.39
N PRO A 96 -21.27 30.72 2.73
CA PRO A 96 -21.11 30.92 1.29
C PRO A 96 -19.64 30.86 0.82
N GLU A 97 -18.72 31.48 1.57
CA GLU A 97 -17.28 31.43 1.26
C GLU A 97 -16.68 30.04 1.41
N GLN A 98 -17.09 29.29 2.44
CA GLN A 98 -16.63 27.91 2.64
C GLN A 98 -17.16 26.99 1.53
N LYS A 99 -18.40 27.22 1.09
CA LYS A 99 -19.03 26.52 -0.02
C LYS A 99 -18.26 26.76 -1.32
N ILE A 100 -17.89 28.00 -1.62
CA ILE A 100 -17.04 28.35 -2.78
C ILE A 100 -15.68 27.66 -2.69
N ARG A 101 -15.00 27.75 -1.54
CA ARG A 101 -13.68 27.11 -1.33
C ARG A 101 -13.73 25.60 -1.49
N LEU A 102 -14.74 24.93 -0.90
CA LEU A 102 -14.92 23.49 -1.04
C LEU A 102 -15.22 23.11 -2.49
N ARG A 103 -16.05 23.90 -3.18
CA ARG A 103 -16.32 23.71 -4.62
C ARG A 103 -15.03 23.79 -5.42
N ASN A 104 -14.21 24.81 -5.20
CA ASN A 104 -12.92 24.98 -5.87
C ASN A 104 -11.98 23.80 -5.60
N LYS A 105 -11.91 23.32 -4.34
CA LYS A 105 -11.14 22.13 -3.97
C LYS A 105 -11.64 20.85 -4.66
N LEU A 106 -12.96 20.68 -4.77
CA LEU A 106 -13.55 19.54 -5.47
C LEU A 106 -13.29 19.61 -6.98
N ILE A 107 -13.42 20.79 -7.59
CA ILE A 107 -13.06 21.01 -8.99
C ILE A 107 -11.58 20.68 -9.22
N PHE A 108 -10.69 21.17 -8.37
CA PHE A 108 -9.27 20.85 -8.43
C PHE A 108 -8.99 19.34 -8.27
N SER A 109 -9.66 18.68 -7.32
CA SER A 109 -9.60 17.23 -7.15
C SER A 109 -10.04 16.49 -8.41
N TYR A 110 -11.15 16.93 -9.02
CA TYR A 110 -11.65 16.38 -10.28
C TYR A 110 -10.59 16.50 -11.38
N TYR A 111 -9.93 17.65 -11.48
CA TYR A 111 -8.85 17.86 -12.44
C TYR A 111 -7.66 16.95 -12.22
N LEU A 112 -7.19 16.81 -10.99
CA LEU A 112 -6.08 15.90 -10.67
C LEU A 112 -6.45 14.44 -10.98
N LEU A 113 -7.66 14.02 -10.61
CA LEU A 113 -8.17 12.68 -10.91
C LEU A 113 -8.29 12.45 -12.42
N TYR A 114 -8.75 13.46 -13.15
CA TYR A 114 -8.89 13.41 -14.61
C TYR A 114 -7.53 13.42 -15.31
N ALA A 115 -6.57 14.20 -14.82
CA ALA A 115 -5.20 14.22 -15.30
C ALA A 115 -4.51 12.86 -15.11
N GLN A 116 -4.67 12.24 -13.93
CA GLN A 116 -4.17 10.90 -13.67
C GLN A 116 -4.90 9.84 -14.52
N TYR A 117 -6.22 9.96 -14.71
CA TYR A 117 -6.99 9.11 -15.61
C TYR A 117 -6.48 9.19 -17.05
N GLN A 118 -6.23 10.40 -17.56
CA GLN A 118 -5.71 10.62 -18.90
C GLN A 118 -4.30 10.05 -19.04
N LEU A 119 -3.44 10.27 -18.05
CA LEU A 119 -2.09 9.71 -18.02
C LEU A 119 -2.12 8.18 -17.98
N ASP A 120 -2.92 7.57 -17.11
CA ASP A 120 -3.05 6.11 -17.00
C ASP A 120 -3.73 5.51 -18.24
N SER A 121 -4.69 6.21 -18.85
CA SER A 121 -5.36 5.80 -20.09
C SER A 121 -4.38 5.82 -21.25
N ALA A 122 -3.59 6.89 -21.36
CA ALA A 122 -2.49 6.97 -22.29
C ALA A 122 -1.50 5.84 -22.05
N GLU A 123 -1.11 5.63 -20.80
CA GLU A 123 -0.21 4.55 -20.41
C GLU A 123 -0.82 3.14 -20.46
N GLY A 124 -2.03 2.99 -21.02
CA GLY A 124 -2.70 1.70 -21.18
C GLY A 124 -2.94 0.94 -19.87
N ARG A 125 -2.92 1.63 -18.71
CA ARG A 125 -3.17 1.07 -17.37
C ARG A 125 -4.66 0.89 -17.12
N ARG A 126 -5.31 0.07 -17.96
CA ARG A 126 -6.78 -0.11 -17.95
C ARG A 126 -7.35 -0.52 -16.59
N TYR A 127 -6.57 -1.20 -15.77
CA TYR A 127 -7.00 -1.67 -14.45
C TYR A 127 -7.26 -0.51 -13.45
N THR A 128 -6.52 0.60 -13.52
CA THR A 128 -6.75 1.76 -12.64
C THR A 128 -7.89 2.66 -13.11
N LEU A 129 -8.27 2.57 -14.40
CA LEU A 129 -9.27 3.45 -15.01
C LEU A 129 -10.65 3.32 -14.37
N LYS A 130 -11.03 2.13 -13.89
CA LYS A 130 -12.32 1.94 -13.20
C LYS A 130 -12.38 2.71 -11.89
N ASP A 131 -11.30 2.64 -11.11
CA ASP A 131 -11.20 3.34 -9.83
C ASP A 131 -11.20 4.85 -10.02
N HIS A 132 -10.45 5.33 -11.02
CA HIS A 132 -10.44 6.75 -11.41
C HIS A 132 -11.83 7.25 -11.85
N ARG A 133 -12.56 6.48 -12.67
CA ARG A 133 -13.93 6.83 -13.07
C ARG A 133 -14.88 6.88 -11.88
N THR A 134 -14.72 5.95 -10.95
CA THR A 134 -15.53 5.92 -9.73
C THR A 134 -15.25 7.16 -8.88
N ALA A 135 -13.98 7.54 -8.71
CA ALA A 135 -13.59 8.76 -8.01
C ALA A 135 -14.06 10.03 -8.73
N LEU A 136 -13.95 10.12 -10.06
CA LEU A 136 -14.46 11.23 -10.85
C LEU A 136 -15.98 11.37 -10.72
N THR A 137 -16.71 10.25 -10.74
CA THR A 137 -18.17 10.22 -10.56
C THR A 137 -18.54 10.69 -9.16
N LEU A 138 -17.85 10.21 -8.13
CA LEU A 138 -18.04 10.65 -6.75
C LEU A 138 -17.75 12.15 -6.60
N CYS A 139 -16.71 12.65 -7.25
CA CYS A 139 -16.37 14.08 -7.22
C CYS A 139 -17.45 14.94 -7.90
N ALA A 140 -17.91 14.55 -9.09
CA ALA A 140 -19.03 15.22 -9.76
C ALA A 140 -20.31 15.16 -8.93
N GLN A 141 -20.59 14.03 -8.28
CA GLN A 141 -21.71 13.86 -7.36
C GLN A 141 -21.59 14.84 -6.17
N ARG A 142 -20.42 14.93 -5.52
CA ARG A 142 -20.18 15.84 -4.40
C ARG A 142 -20.30 17.31 -4.81
N ILE A 143 -19.87 17.68 -6.01
CA ILE A 143 -20.08 19.03 -6.53
C ILE A 143 -21.57 19.31 -6.74
N LYS A 144 -22.31 18.35 -7.30
CA LYS A 144 -23.76 18.49 -7.49
C LYS A 144 -24.48 18.64 -6.14
N GLU A 145 -24.20 17.76 -5.18
CA GLU A 145 -24.77 17.80 -3.83
C GLU A 145 -24.44 19.12 -3.13
N LEU A 146 -23.20 19.61 -3.26
CA LEU A 146 -22.80 20.91 -2.74
C LEU A 146 -23.61 22.03 -3.39
N ASP A 147 -23.79 22.00 -4.71
CA ASP A 147 -24.57 23.02 -5.44
C ASP A 147 -26.04 23.02 -5.04
N THR A 148 -26.62 21.84 -4.83
CA THR A 148 -28.03 21.67 -4.45
C THR A 148 -28.30 21.86 -2.96
N ALA A 149 -27.31 21.72 -2.09
CA ALA A 149 -27.44 22.01 -0.67
C ALA A 149 -27.92 23.46 -0.51
N GLY A 150 -29.02 23.65 0.23
CA GLY A 150 -29.62 24.96 0.42
C GLY A 150 -28.63 25.99 0.98
N VAL A 151 -28.91 27.28 0.78
CA VAL A 151 -28.26 28.30 1.61
C VAL A 151 -28.70 28.03 3.07
N SER A 152 -27.77 28.08 4.03
CA SER A 152 -28.00 27.76 5.44
C SER A 152 -29.39 28.19 5.92
N GLY A 153 -30.25 27.23 6.28
CA GLY A 153 -31.60 27.48 6.80
C GLY A 153 -32.79 27.18 5.87
N GLN A 154 -32.59 26.65 4.65
CA GLN A 154 -33.70 26.20 3.79
C GLN A 154 -33.56 24.71 3.43
N ARG A 155 -34.47 23.88 3.97
CA ARG A 155 -34.61 22.45 3.63
C ARG A 155 -35.03 22.28 2.18
N SER A 156 -34.29 21.46 1.43
CA SER A 156 -34.71 20.90 0.15
C SER A 156 -35.83 19.86 0.35
N SER A 157 -36.66 19.70 -0.69
CA SER A 157 -37.82 18.80 -0.71
C SER A 157 -37.42 17.32 -0.59
N PHE A 158 -38.17 16.59 0.23
CA PHE A 158 -38.07 15.15 0.52
C PHE A 158 -38.17 14.24 -0.73
N GLU A 159 -38.64 14.78 -1.86
CA GLU A 159 -38.92 14.01 -3.08
C GLU A 159 -37.65 13.65 -3.87
N ASP A 160 -36.57 14.45 -3.78
CA ASP A 160 -35.30 14.18 -4.50
C ASP A 160 -34.44 13.10 -3.79
N ASP A 161 -34.57 12.95 -2.46
CA ASP A 161 -33.87 11.93 -1.65
C ASP A 161 -34.50 10.54 -1.77
N LEU A 162 -35.81 10.48 -2.05
CA LEU A 162 -36.54 9.23 -2.16
C LEU A 162 -36.20 8.49 -3.47
N GLU A 163 -35.96 9.23 -4.56
CA GLU A 163 -35.63 8.65 -5.87
C GLU A 163 -34.18 8.14 -5.95
N ALA A 164 -33.26 8.76 -5.20
CA ALA A 164 -31.88 8.27 -5.04
C ALA A 164 -31.82 6.95 -4.24
N ASN A 165 -32.65 6.80 -3.19
CA ASN A 165 -32.66 5.64 -2.31
C ASN A 165 -33.39 4.41 -2.90
N ILE A 166 -34.39 4.62 -3.77
CA ILE A 166 -35.11 3.52 -4.45
C ILE A 166 -34.21 2.78 -5.46
N SER A 167 -33.21 3.45 -6.05
CA SER A 167 -32.23 2.80 -6.93
C SER A 167 -31.23 1.91 -6.17
N LEU A 168 -31.03 2.16 -4.87
CA LEU A 168 -30.09 1.43 -4.01
C LEU A 168 -30.72 0.15 -3.43
N ALA A 169 -32.04 0.16 -3.21
CA ALA A 169 -32.79 -0.95 -2.61
C ALA A 169 -32.91 -2.20 -3.51
N THR A 170 -32.69 -2.06 -4.82
CA THR A 170 -32.85 -3.16 -5.79
C THR A 170 -31.62 -4.08 -5.90
N LYS A 171 -30.57 -3.86 -5.09
CA LYS A 171 -29.34 -4.68 -5.08
C LYS A 171 -29.23 -5.70 -3.94
N CYS A 172 -30.22 -5.81 -3.05
CA CYS A 172 -30.14 -6.63 -1.84
C CYS A 172 -30.72 -8.06 -1.93
N LEU A 173 -30.82 -8.64 -3.12
CA LEU A 173 -31.23 -10.05 -3.26
C LEU A 173 -30.31 -10.81 -4.20
N GLN A 174 -29.27 -11.43 -3.63
CA GLN A 174 -28.63 -12.63 -4.18
C GLN A 174 -27.71 -13.29 -3.14
N PHE A 175 -28.32 -13.96 -2.16
CA PHE A 175 -27.65 -14.94 -1.30
C PHE A 175 -28.41 -16.26 -1.36
N ILE A 176 -27.89 -17.23 -2.12
CA ILE A 176 -28.01 -18.67 -1.81
C ILE A 176 -26.65 -19.32 -2.07
N GLY A 177 -26.24 -20.17 -1.12
CA GLY A 177 -24.91 -20.75 -0.98
C GLY A 177 -24.59 -21.90 -1.94
N LEU A 178 -23.28 -22.15 -2.05
CA LEU A 178 -22.52 -23.11 -2.88
C LEU A 178 -21.95 -22.63 -4.23
N THR A 179 -22.21 -21.38 -4.67
CA THR A 179 -21.60 -20.78 -5.88
C THR A 179 -20.39 -19.86 -5.64
N GLN A 180 -20.06 -19.53 -4.38
CA GLN A 180 -19.07 -18.48 -4.04
C GLN A 180 -17.61 -18.89 -4.25
N ILE A 181 -17.28 -20.19 -4.13
CA ILE A 181 -15.92 -20.70 -4.45
C ILE A 181 -15.69 -20.62 -5.97
N ALA A 182 -16.73 -20.90 -6.76
CA ALA A 182 -16.70 -20.72 -8.21
C ALA A 182 -16.61 -19.24 -8.59
N ARG A 183 -17.29 -18.32 -7.88
CA ARG A 183 -17.16 -16.88 -8.11
C ARG A 183 -15.74 -16.37 -7.82
N TRP A 184 -15.10 -16.78 -6.74
CA TRP A 184 -13.70 -16.42 -6.47
C TRP A 184 -12.75 -16.97 -7.54
N PHE A 185 -12.93 -18.23 -7.96
CA PHE A 185 -12.15 -18.82 -9.05
C PHE A 185 -12.41 -18.12 -10.39
N VAL A 186 -13.66 -17.82 -10.72
CA VAL A 186 -14.08 -17.13 -11.96
C VAL A 186 -13.63 -15.68 -11.95
N GLU A 187 -13.69 -14.95 -10.83
CA GLU A 187 -13.15 -13.59 -10.71
C GLU A 187 -11.62 -13.58 -10.89
N LYS A 188 -10.92 -14.58 -10.34
CA LYS A 188 -9.47 -14.73 -10.57
C LYS A 188 -9.14 -15.16 -12.00
N PHE A 189 -9.97 -15.99 -12.63
CA PHE A 189 -9.85 -16.38 -14.03
C PHE A 189 -10.22 -15.23 -14.99
N GLN A 190 -11.20 -14.40 -14.65
CA GLN A 190 -11.54 -13.18 -15.39
C GLN A 190 -10.45 -12.13 -15.21
N GLN A 191 -9.92 -11.91 -14.01
CA GLN A 191 -8.72 -11.07 -13.81
C GLN A 191 -7.53 -11.58 -14.62
N PHE A 192 -7.38 -12.90 -14.77
CA PHE A 192 -6.38 -13.54 -15.63
C PHE A 192 -6.63 -13.28 -17.12
N MET A 193 -7.89 -13.27 -17.57
CA MET A 193 -8.30 -13.04 -18.97
C MET A 193 -8.40 -11.54 -19.35
N ASP A 194 -8.66 -10.64 -18.41
CA ASP A 194 -8.94 -9.21 -18.63
C ASP A 194 -7.68 -8.32 -18.72
N ASN A 195 -6.53 -8.90 -19.09
CA ASN A 195 -5.25 -8.20 -19.25
C ASN A 195 -4.77 -7.42 -18.00
N HIS A 196 -5.03 -7.92 -16.78
CA HIS A 196 -4.47 -7.35 -15.55
C HIS A 196 -3.04 -7.85 -15.30
N SER A 197 -2.10 -7.37 -16.11
CA SER A 197 -0.69 -7.77 -16.03
C SER A 197 -0.06 -7.53 -14.65
N GLY A 198 -0.51 -6.51 -13.90
CA GLY A 198 -0.06 -6.26 -12.52
C GLY A 198 -0.47 -7.38 -11.55
N THR A 199 -1.75 -7.76 -11.57
CA THR A 199 -2.28 -8.85 -10.74
C THR A 199 -1.64 -10.20 -11.08
N LEU A 200 -1.32 -10.45 -12.35
CA LEU A 200 -0.58 -11.64 -12.76
C LEU A 200 0.84 -11.68 -12.18
N VAL A 201 1.55 -10.55 -12.19
CA VAL A 201 2.90 -10.43 -11.62
C VAL A 201 2.88 -10.65 -10.11
N GLU A 202 1.88 -10.10 -9.41
CA GLU A 202 1.68 -10.31 -7.97
C GLU A 202 1.41 -11.79 -7.66
N TRP A 203 0.48 -12.41 -8.38
CA TRP A 203 0.15 -13.82 -8.19
C TRP A 203 1.34 -14.74 -8.45
N MET A 204 2.12 -14.50 -9.51
CA MET A 204 3.35 -15.25 -9.76
C MET A 204 4.38 -15.05 -8.64
N SER A 205 4.45 -13.85 -8.07
CA SER A 205 5.35 -13.55 -6.95
C SER A 205 4.90 -14.29 -5.68
N GLU A 206 3.59 -14.36 -5.41
CA GLU A 206 3.02 -15.15 -4.32
C GLU A 206 3.29 -16.65 -4.49
N ILE A 207 3.10 -17.18 -5.69
CA ILE A 207 3.41 -18.59 -5.99
C ILE A 207 4.90 -18.86 -5.82
N ASN A 208 5.76 -17.97 -6.31
CA ASN A 208 7.20 -18.06 -6.13
C ASN A 208 7.57 -18.10 -4.63
N GLY A 209 6.91 -17.27 -3.81
CA GLY A 209 7.05 -17.29 -2.35
C GLY A 209 6.65 -18.64 -1.74
N ARG A 210 5.50 -19.20 -2.12
CA ARG A 210 5.06 -20.53 -1.65
C ARG A 210 5.99 -21.66 -2.13
N ARG A 211 6.53 -21.54 -3.34
CA ARG A 211 7.55 -22.47 -3.85
C ARG A 211 8.80 -22.41 -2.98
N LEU A 212 9.33 -21.22 -2.71
CA LEU A 212 10.52 -21.05 -1.86
C LEU A 212 10.28 -21.61 -0.46
N TYR A 213 9.12 -21.31 0.13
CA TYR A 213 8.69 -21.90 1.40
C TYR A 213 8.74 -23.44 1.35
N TRP A 214 8.23 -24.08 0.29
CA TRP A 214 8.31 -25.54 0.12
C TRP A 214 9.75 -26.03 -0.15
N VAL A 215 10.56 -25.30 -0.91
CA VAL A 215 11.95 -25.65 -1.16
C VAL A 215 12.72 -25.72 0.17
N TRP A 216 12.50 -24.75 1.07
CA TRP A 216 13.14 -24.74 2.38
C TRP A 216 12.53 -25.77 3.33
N GLY A 217 11.21 -25.82 3.45
CA GLY A 217 10.51 -26.75 4.35
C GLY A 217 10.66 -28.21 3.91
N GLY A 218 10.51 -28.48 2.62
CA GLY A 218 10.72 -29.81 2.01
C GLY A 218 12.18 -30.23 2.05
N GLY A 219 13.12 -29.31 1.83
CA GLY A 219 14.56 -29.59 2.01
C GLY A 219 14.90 -29.98 3.45
N MET A 220 14.40 -29.23 4.43
CA MET A 220 14.54 -29.56 5.85
C MET A 220 13.96 -30.94 6.18
N LEU A 221 12.75 -31.25 5.69
CA LEU A 221 12.11 -32.55 5.89
C LEU A 221 12.90 -33.70 5.22
N ALA A 222 13.46 -33.46 4.03
CA ALA A 222 14.29 -34.44 3.35
C ALA A 222 15.54 -34.78 4.17
N THR A 223 16.23 -33.77 4.72
CA THR A 223 17.38 -34.00 5.61
C THR A 223 16.98 -34.73 6.89
N LEU A 224 15.80 -34.44 7.46
CA LEU A 224 15.26 -35.19 8.60
C LEU A 224 15.02 -36.66 8.26
N PHE A 225 14.47 -36.96 7.09
CA PHE A 225 14.26 -38.33 6.64
C PHE A 225 15.58 -39.07 6.39
N GLU A 226 16.59 -38.39 5.83
CA GLU A 226 17.92 -38.97 5.59
C GLU A 226 18.63 -39.37 6.90
N MET A 227 18.37 -38.66 8.01
CA MET A 227 18.92 -39.00 9.33
C MET A 227 18.25 -40.20 10.00
N LEU A 228 17.06 -40.62 9.55
CA LEU A 228 16.41 -41.82 10.06
C LEU A 228 17.04 -43.08 9.46
N PRO A 229 17.07 -44.21 10.19
CA PRO A 229 17.62 -45.44 9.64
C PRO A 229 16.74 -45.98 8.50
N ASP A 230 17.33 -46.69 7.53
CA ASP A 230 16.62 -47.15 6.31
C ASP A 230 15.48 -48.13 6.60
N ASN A 231 15.54 -48.81 7.74
CA ASN A 231 14.50 -49.72 8.22
C ASN A 231 13.38 -49.03 9.01
N PHE A 232 13.41 -47.70 9.15
CA PHE A 232 12.36 -46.96 9.83
C PHE A 232 11.06 -47.01 9.02
N PHE A 233 9.94 -47.16 9.73
CA PHE A 233 8.61 -47.33 9.15
C PHE A 233 8.30 -46.26 8.09
N ASN A 234 7.86 -46.69 6.91
CA ASN A 234 7.50 -45.86 5.76
C ASN A 234 8.56 -44.86 5.25
N LYS A 235 9.84 -44.90 5.69
CA LYS A 235 10.86 -43.90 5.30
C LYS A 235 11.01 -43.76 3.78
N LEU A 236 11.29 -44.85 3.07
CA LEU A 236 11.54 -44.82 1.62
C LEU A 236 10.33 -44.28 0.84
N GLU A 237 9.14 -44.65 1.31
CA GLU A 237 7.87 -44.26 0.73
C GLU A 237 7.56 -42.78 1.03
N ALA A 238 7.80 -42.32 2.25
CA ALA A 238 7.70 -40.92 2.66
C ALA A 238 8.67 -40.03 1.86
N GLN A 239 9.90 -40.47 1.64
CA GLN A 239 10.91 -39.76 0.85
C GLN A 239 10.53 -39.66 -0.63
N ALA A 240 9.99 -40.74 -1.21
CA ALA A 240 9.48 -40.73 -2.58
C ALA A 240 8.31 -39.74 -2.74
N ASN A 241 7.38 -39.72 -1.79
CA ASN A 241 6.23 -38.79 -1.84
C ASN A 241 6.62 -37.33 -1.56
N LEU A 242 7.57 -37.09 -0.64
CA LEU A 242 8.08 -35.75 -0.34
C LEU A 242 8.77 -35.12 -1.57
N THR A 243 9.46 -35.93 -2.37
CA THR A 243 10.18 -35.49 -3.58
C THR A 243 9.33 -35.48 -4.83
N ALA A 244 8.10 -36.01 -4.79
CA ALA A 244 7.20 -36.04 -5.94
C ALA A 244 6.91 -34.64 -6.54
N PRO A 245 6.82 -33.54 -5.76
CA PRO A 245 6.69 -32.20 -6.31
C PRO A 245 7.96 -31.63 -6.94
N SER A 246 9.15 -32.20 -6.68
CA SER A 246 10.45 -31.63 -7.05
C SER A 246 10.61 -31.35 -8.56
N PRO A 247 10.15 -32.19 -9.50
CA PRO A 247 10.19 -31.85 -10.92
C PRO A 247 9.36 -30.60 -11.23
N VAL A 248 8.14 -30.52 -10.67
CA VAL A 248 7.23 -29.38 -10.91
C VAL A 248 7.80 -28.11 -10.31
N THR A 249 8.26 -28.15 -9.05
CA THR A 249 8.86 -26.98 -8.39
C THR A 249 10.17 -26.57 -9.05
N GLY A 250 10.93 -27.53 -9.58
CA GLY A 250 12.12 -27.32 -10.41
C GLY A 250 11.80 -26.56 -11.70
N TYR A 251 10.80 -26.98 -12.48
CA TYR A 251 10.35 -26.22 -13.64
C TYR A 251 9.82 -24.83 -13.27
N MET A 252 9.02 -24.74 -12.21
CA MET A 252 8.50 -23.45 -11.70
C MET A 252 9.63 -22.50 -11.26
N SER A 253 10.80 -23.03 -10.88
CA SER A 253 11.93 -22.23 -10.40
C SER A 253 12.48 -21.24 -11.42
N PHE A 254 12.36 -21.53 -12.73
CA PHE A 254 12.80 -20.61 -13.79
C PHE A 254 11.65 -20.12 -14.66
N VAL A 255 10.61 -20.94 -14.89
CA VAL A 255 9.44 -20.57 -15.71
C VAL A 255 8.72 -19.35 -15.12
N LEU A 256 8.56 -19.26 -13.80
CA LEU A 256 7.91 -18.11 -13.16
C LEU A 256 8.71 -16.82 -13.39
N TYR A 257 10.02 -16.86 -13.25
CA TYR A 257 10.88 -15.69 -13.48
C TYR A 257 10.88 -15.30 -14.96
N TYR A 258 11.01 -16.23 -15.91
CA TYR A 258 10.95 -15.88 -17.33
C TYR A 258 9.58 -15.38 -17.77
N THR A 259 8.50 -15.90 -17.19
CA THR A 259 7.15 -15.38 -17.46
C THR A 259 7.02 -13.96 -16.93
N ARG A 260 7.45 -13.69 -15.69
CA ARG A 260 7.45 -12.36 -15.09
C ARG A 260 8.36 -11.38 -15.85
N PHE A 261 9.54 -11.83 -16.25
CA PHE A 261 10.45 -11.10 -17.13
C PHE A 261 9.79 -10.79 -18.47
N GLY A 262 9.22 -11.78 -19.13
CA GLY A 262 8.54 -11.66 -20.42
C GLY A 262 7.39 -10.66 -20.36
N ILE A 263 6.54 -10.71 -19.32
CA ILE A 263 5.47 -9.72 -19.12
C ILE A 263 6.06 -8.32 -18.95
N ASN A 264 7.08 -8.15 -18.12
CA ASN A 264 7.70 -6.85 -17.90
C ASN A 264 8.40 -6.28 -19.15
N VAL A 265 9.07 -7.13 -19.94
CA VAL A 265 9.68 -6.76 -21.22
C VAL A 265 8.59 -6.44 -22.24
N LEU A 266 7.55 -7.25 -22.37
CA LEU A 266 6.44 -7.00 -23.28
C LEU A 266 5.73 -5.68 -22.95
N LEU A 267 5.50 -5.38 -21.67
CA LEU A 267 4.96 -4.08 -21.25
C LEU A 267 5.91 -2.95 -21.62
N LEU A 268 7.20 -3.09 -21.33
CA LEU A 268 8.21 -2.09 -21.69
C LEU A 268 8.24 -1.84 -23.20
N LEU A 269 8.28 -2.89 -24.02
CA LEU A 269 8.31 -2.81 -25.48
C LEU A 269 7.00 -2.27 -26.04
N LYS A 270 5.86 -2.71 -25.52
CA LYS A 270 4.52 -2.21 -25.88
C LYS A 270 4.46 -0.70 -25.69
N HIS A 271 4.75 -0.20 -24.49
CA HIS A 271 4.67 1.24 -24.19
C HIS A 271 5.78 2.06 -24.87
N THR A 272 6.86 1.43 -25.33
CA THR A 272 7.92 2.13 -26.06
C THR A 272 7.63 2.21 -27.57
N PHE A 273 7.29 1.08 -28.20
CA PHE A 273 7.23 0.91 -29.65
C PHE A 273 5.81 0.84 -30.23
N PHE A 274 4.85 0.38 -29.43
CA PHE A 274 3.44 0.30 -29.80
C PHE A 274 2.60 1.11 -28.80
N PRO A 275 2.95 2.40 -28.59
CA PRO A 275 2.20 3.25 -27.68
C PRO A 275 0.75 3.34 -28.12
N THR A 276 -0.13 3.61 -27.16
CA THR A 276 -1.49 4.05 -27.48
C THR A 276 -1.47 5.38 -28.24
N LYS A 277 -2.60 5.77 -28.86
CA LYS A 277 -2.67 7.05 -29.59
C LYS A 277 -2.39 8.24 -28.68
N GLU A 278 -2.75 8.10 -27.41
CA GLU A 278 -2.58 9.08 -26.36
C GLU A 278 -1.13 9.10 -25.82
N GLU A 279 -0.42 7.97 -25.81
CA GLU A 279 1.02 7.92 -25.47
C GLU A 279 1.92 8.47 -26.59
N CYS A 280 1.45 8.51 -27.84
CA CYS A 280 2.23 8.95 -29.01
C CYS A 280 2.81 10.36 -28.84
N HIS A 281 2.18 11.21 -28.03
CA HIS A 281 2.62 12.57 -27.74
C HIS A 281 3.89 12.64 -26.87
N ILE A 282 4.22 11.58 -26.13
CA ILE A 282 5.44 11.54 -25.31
C ILE A 282 6.59 11.02 -26.19
N PRO A 283 7.78 11.67 -26.18
CA PRO A 283 8.95 11.18 -26.91
C PRO A 283 9.27 9.73 -26.54
N ARG A 284 9.60 8.92 -27.57
CA ARG A 284 9.87 7.48 -27.43
C ARG A 284 10.93 7.16 -26.37
N TRP A 285 11.97 8.00 -26.28
CA TRP A 285 13.04 7.82 -25.31
C TRP A 285 12.56 8.06 -23.87
N ASP A 286 11.75 9.10 -23.64
CA ASP A 286 11.19 9.38 -22.32
C ASP A 286 10.23 8.29 -21.86
N ARG A 287 9.45 7.71 -22.79
CA ARG A 287 8.63 6.52 -22.53
C ARG A 287 9.51 5.34 -22.13
N PHE A 288 10.54 5.03 -22.90
CA PHE A 288 11.46 3.93 -22.61
C PHE A 288 12.09 4.08 -21.22
N ILE A 289 12.68 5.23 -20.92
CA ILE A 289 13.34 5.50 -19.63
C ILE A 289 12.35 5.41 -18.48
N THR A 290 11.13 5.91 -18.66
CA THR A 290 10.08 5.79 -17.62
C THR A 290 9.74 4.32 -17.37
N GLN A 291 9.44 3.57 -18.41
CA GLN A 291 9.01 2.18 -18.28
C GLN A 291 10.15 1.29 -17.74
N LEU A 292 11.39 1.61 -18.11
CA LEU A 292 12.60 0.99 -17.58
C LEU A 292 12.79 1.31 -16.09
N LYS A 293 12.69 2.59 -15.66
CA LYS A 293 12.80 2.98 -14.25
C LYS A 293 11.80 2.23 -13.36
N GLN A 294 10.58 2.01 -13.85
CA GLN A 294 9.55 1.29 -13.11
C GLN A 294 9.84 -0.21 -12.95
N ARG A 295 10.56 -0.82 -13.90
CA ARG A 295 10.71 -2.28 -13.99
C ARG A 295 12.15 -2.79 -13.84
N LYS A 296 13.15 -1.90 -13.80
CA LYS A 296 14.58 -2.27 -13.82
C LYS A 296 14.94 -3.32 -12.78
N PHE A 297 14.45 -3.20 -11.55
CA PHE A 297 14.75 -4.16 -10.48
C PHE A 297 14.11 -5.51 -10.76
N ALA A 298 12.84 -5.54 -11.20
CA ALA A 298 12.16 -6.78 -11.58
C ALA A 298 12.83 -7.45 -12.78
N LEU A 299 13.13 -6.70 -13.84
CA LEU A 299 13.81 -7.20 -15.04
C LEU A 299 15.18 -7.79 -14.72
N LEU A 300 15.99 -7.06 -13.94
CA LEU A 300 17.32 -7.50 -13.57
C LEU A 300 17.25 -8.76 -12.70
N ASN A 301 16.44 -8.72 -11.64
CA ASN A 301 16.21 -9.86 -10.75
C ASN A 301 15.74 -11.10 -11.54
N ASP A 302 14.74 -10.94 -12.40
CA ASP A 302 14.11 -12.08 -13.10
C ASP A 302 15.01 -12.68 -14.17
N SER A 303 15.78 -11.85 -14.86
CA SER A 303 16.73 -12.33 -15.86
C SER A 303 17.81 -13.20 -15.20
N ILE A 304 18.37 -12.75 -14.08
CA ILE A 304 19.48 -13.44 -13.41
C ILE A 304 18.99 -14.69 -12.70
N TRP A 305 17.91 -14.60 -11.91
CA TRP A 305 17.31 -15.77 -11.24
C TRP A 305 16.79 -16.80 -12.24
N GLY A 306 16.12 -16.37 -13.31
CA GLY A 306 15.61 -17.28 -14.34
C GLY A 306 16.73 -18.10 -14.99
N ILE A 307 17.81 -17.44 -15.41
CA ILE A 307 18.97 -18.11 -16.02
C ILE A 307 19.64 -19.03 -15.00
N ALA A 308 19.92 -18.54 -13.80
CA ALA A 308 20.67 -19.31 -12.82
C ALA A 308 19.86 -20.51 -12.30
N ASN A 309 18.56 -20.37 -12.05
CA ASN A 309 17.70 -21.50 -11.67
C ASN A 309 17.60 -22.54 -12.78
N MET A 310 17.49 -22.10 -14.04
CA MET A 310 17.52 -23.02 -15.18
C MET A 310 18.85 -23.78 -15.22
N ILE A 311 19.98 -23.09 -15.01
CA ILE A 311 21.30 -23.72 -15.00
C ILE A 311 21.44 -24.71 -13.85
N CYS A 312 21.02 -24.29 -12.65
CA CYS A 312 21.03 -25.12 -11.46
C CYS A 312 20.17 -26.36 -11.63
N TYR A 313 19.01 -26.26 -12.29
CA TYR A 313 18.07 -27.37 -12.48
C TYR A 313 18.48 -28.38 -13.57
N PHE A 314 19.08 -27.93 -14.67
CA PHE A 314 19.46 -28.83 -15.77
C PHE A 314 20.90 -29.34 -15.71
N TRP A 315 21.83 -28.54 -15.18
CA TRP A 315 23.26 -28.85 -15.27
C TRP A 315 23.97 -28.93 -13.90
N LEU A 316 23.55 -28.16 -12.91
CA LEU A 316 24.20 -28.14 -11.58
C LEU A 316 23.38 -28.86 -10.50
N THR A 317 22.68 -29.92 -10.88
CA THR A 317 21.98 -30.83 -9.95
C THR A 317 22.78 -32.09 -9.65
N GLY A 318 22.51 -32.71 -8.51
CA GLY A 318 23.01 -34.05 -8.15
C GLY A 318 24.13 -34.03 -7.12
N SER A 319 24.64 -35.20 -6.76
CA SER A 319 25.69 -35.38 -5.75
C SER A 319 27.07 -34.96 -6.26
N GLY A 320 27.94 -34.50 -5.36
CA GLY A 320 29.34 -34.21 -5.64
C GLY A 320 29.59 -32.78 -6.13
N MET A 321 30.60 -32.60 -6.98
CA MET A 321 31.10 -31.27 -7.39
C MET A 321 30.08 -30.43 -8.16
N LEU A 322 29.17 -31.04 -8.92
CA LEU A 322 28.13 -30.33 -9.66
C LEU A 322 27.10 -29.70 -8.72
N GLY A 323 26.61 -30.45 -7.72
CA GLY A 323 25.72 -29.90 -6.69
C GLY A 323 26.41 -28.81 -5.85
N TYR A 324 27.69 -28.98 -5.54
CA TYR A 324 28.47 -27.95 -4.85
C TYR A 324 28.59 -26.66 -5.67
N ALA A 325 28.81 -26.77 -6.99
CA ALA A 325 28.80 -25.60 -7.88
C ALA A 325 27.42 -24.92 -7.92
N GLY A 326 26.33 -25.69 -7.94
CA GLY A 326 24.97 -25.16 -7.82
C GLY A 326 24.73 -24.38 -6.52
N ASN A 327 25.28 -24.86 -5.40
CA ASN A 327 25.23 -24.15 -4.12
C ASN A 327 25.99 -22.81 -4.17
N ILE A 328 27.19 -22.78 -4.76
CA ILE A 328 27.96 -21.53 -4.94
C ILE A 328 27.17 -20.53 -5.78
N VAL A 329 26.58 -20.97 -6.90
CA VAL A 329 25.75 -20.12 -7.75
C VAL A 329 24.59 -19.55 -6.95
N THR A 330 23.92 -20.36 -6.13
CA THR A 330 22.80 -19.91 -5.31
C THR A 330 23.23 -18.87 -4.26
N VAL A 331 24.39 -19.04 -3.62
CA VAL A 331 24.94 -18.02 -2.71
C VAL A 331 25.23 -16.71 -3.44
N ALA A 332 25.80 -16.77 -4.65
CA ALA A 332 26.05 -15.58 -5.46
C ALA A 332 24.74 -14.84 -5.82
N LEU A 333 23.66 -15.57 -6.08
CA LEU A 333 22.32 -14.98 -6.32
C LEU A 333 21.76 -14.31 -5.06
N LEU A 334 21.88 -14.95 -3.90
CA LEU A 334 21.43 -14.36 -2.63
C LEU A 334 22.22 -13.07 -2.29
N LEU A 335 23.52 -13.04 -2.60
CA LEU A 335 24.34 -11.82 -2.47
C LEU A 335 23.90 -10.72 -3.45
N MET A 336 23.52 -11.09 -4.67
CA MET A 336 22.92 -10.15 -5.61
C MET A 336 21.60 -9.60 -5.08
N ASP A 337 20.72 -10.42 -4.51
CA ASP A 337 19.46 -9.95 -3.90
C ASP A 337 19.72 -8.94 -2.78
N LEU A 338 20.73 -9.18 -1.94
CA LEU A 338 21.16 -8.24 -0.92
C LEU A 338 21.66 -6.92 -1.53
N ALA A 339 22.43 -6.97 -2.62
CA ALA A 339 22.91 -5.80 -3.33
C ALA A 339 21.76 -5.00 -3.99
N LEU A 340 20.81 -5.68 -4.63
CA LEU A 340 19.62 -5.05 -5.24
C LEU A 340 18.72 -4.41 -4.18
N THR A 341 18.53 -5.07 -3.05
CA THR A 341 17.75 -4.54 -1.92
C THR A 341 18.43 -3.31 -1.32
N THR A 342 19.75 -3.35 -1.19
CA THR A 342 20.55 -2.19 -0.74
C THR A 342 20.42 -1.01 -1.72
N TRP A 343 20.55 -1.27 -3.02
CA TRP A 343 20.37 -0.23 -4.05
C TRP A 343 18.95 0.37 -3.97
N ARG A 344 17.91 -0.46 -3.91
CA ARG A 344 16.52 0.00 -3.77
C ARG A 344 16.32 0.85 -2.53
N PHE A 345 16.91 0.47 -1.39
CA PHE A 345 16.84 1.24 -0.15
C PHE A 345 17.44 2.64 -0.31
N CYS A 346 18.63 2.75 -0.92
CA CYS A 346 19.27 4.03 -1.18
C CYS A 346 18.43 4.91 -2.11
N GLU A 347 17.93 4.36 -3.23
CA GLU A 347 17.14 5.12 -4.20
C GLU A 347 15.83 5.64 -3.61
N GLU A 348 15.12 4.82 -2.85
CA GLU A 348 13.86 5.21 -2.20
C GLU A 348 14.09 6.25 -1.09
N THR A 349 15.20 6.15 -0.37
CA THR A 349 15.59 7.15 0.64
C THR A 349 15.90 8.49 -0.01
N THR A 350 16.66 8.50 -1.11
CA THR A 350 16.94 9.72 -1.87
C THR A 350 15.65 10.36 -2.39
N LYS A 351 14.73 9.55 -2.92
CA LYS A 351 13.44 10.02 -3.42
C LYS A 351 12.61 10.68 -2.32
N HIS A 352 12.44 10.01 -1.18
CA HIS A 352 11.70 10.57 -0.05
C HIS A 352 12.32 11.88 0.44
N ASN A 353 13.64 11.96 0.55
CA ASN A 353 14.32 13.18 0.97
C ASN A 353 14.07 14.36 0.01
N ALA A 354 14.07 14.09 -1.30
CA ALA A 354 13.76 15.11 -2.31
C ALA A 354 12.30 15.59 -2.21
N ASP A 355 11.34 14.65 -2.06
CA ASP A 355 9.92 14.97 -1.89
C ASP A 355 9.69 15.81 -0.61
N MET A 356 10.36 15.46 0.49
CA MET A 356 10.28 16.22 1.75
C MET A 356 10.96 17.59 1.67
N GLU A 357 12.03 17.74 0.89
CA GLU A 357 12.65 19.04 0.66
C GLU A 357 11.71 19.97 -0.13
N ALA A 358 11.00 19.44 -1.13
CA ALA A 358 9.99 20.17 -1.86
C ALA A 358 8.87 20.67 -0.91
N LEU A 359 8.29 19.78 -0.10
CA LEU A 359 7.28 20.16 0.89
C LEU A 359 7.79 21.23 1.87
N ARG A 360 9.04 21.14 2.33
CA ARG A 360 9.63 22.16 3.22
C ARG A 360 9.83 23.50 2.54
N LYS A 361 10.17 23.53 1.25
CA LYS A 361 10.28 24.77 0.47
C LYS A 361 8.92 25.44 0.34
N ASP A 362 7.89 24.68 0.00
CA ASP A 362 6.51 25.18 -0.13
C ASP A 362 6.01 25.73 1.21
N ARG A 363 6.27 25.00 2.30
CA ARG A 363 5.94 25.44 3.66
C ARG A 363 6.63 26.74 4.06
N LYS A 364 7.91 26.90 3.74
CA LYS A 364 8.67 28.13 4.01
C LYS A 364 8.14 29.32 3.22
N LYS A 365 7.83 29.10 1.94
CA LYS A 365 7.23 30.11 1.06
C LYS A 365 5.89 30.58 1.62
N LEU A 366 5.02 29.65 1.98
CA LEU A 366 3.70 29.95 2.51
C LEU A 366 3.76 30.69 3.85
N LYS A 367 4.66 30.30 4.76
CA LYS A 367 4.92 31.04 6.01
C LYS A 367 5.43 32.46 5.77
N SER A 368 6.28 32.65 4.76
CA SER A 368 6.75 33.98 4.37
C SER A 368 5.60 34.86 3.86
N GLU A 369 4.72 34.29 3.02
CA GLU A 369 3.55 34.99 2.49
C GLU A 369 2.57 35.37 3.62
N ILE A 370 2.27 34.43 4.53
CA ILE A 370 1.47 34.68 5.74
C ILE A 370 2.06 35.82 6.58
N SER A 371 3.38 35.83 6.79
CA SER A 371 4.05 36.90 7.55
C SER A 371 3.92 38.26 6.87
N SER A 372 4.14 38.30 5.54
CA SER A 372 4.00 39.53 4.75
C SER A 372 2.57 40.06 4.68
N LEU A 373 1.59 39.15 4.69
CA LEU A 373 0.18 39.50 4.66
C LEU A 373 -0.28 40.02 6.03
N ASN A 374 0.17 39.39 7.12
CA ASN A 374 -0.04 39.89 8.48
C ASN A 374 0.50 41.31 8.67
N SER A 375 1.70 41.61 8.17
CA SER A 375 2.24 42.97 8.26
C SER A 375 1.43 43.97 7.42
N ALA A 376 0.96 43.57 6.24
CA ALA A 376 0.09 44.39 5.40
C ALA A 376 -1.26 44.69 6.06
N ILE A 377 -1.89 43.70 6.69
CA ILE A 377 -3.16 43.84 7.45
C ILE A 377 -3.01 44.86 8.58
N VAL A 378 -1.89 44.84 9.31
CA VAL A 378 -1.64 45.77 10.42
C VAL A 378 -1.48 47.21 9.92
N SER A 379 -0.91 47.39 8.72
CA SER A 379 -0.69 48.70 8.11
C SER A 379 -1.91 49.27 7.37
N GLU A 380 -2.89 48.44 7.04
CA GLU A 380 -4.03 48.82 6.21
C GLU A 380 -5.12 49.52 7.04
N LEU A 381 -5.49 50.73 6.61
CA LEU A 381 -6.49 51.56 7.28
C LEU A 381 -7.88 51.39 6.64
N ASN A 382 -7.95 50.92 5.40
CA ASN A 382 -9.22 50.69 4.73
C ASN A 382 -9.88 49.39 5.21
N PRO A 383 -11.07 49.44 5.84
CA PRO A 383 -11.72 48.26 6.40
C PRO A 383 -12.08 47.21 5.34
N PHE A 384 -12.41 47.63 4.12
CA PHE A 384 -12.78 46.70 3.04
C PHE A 384 -11.57 45.90 2.54
N ILE A 385 -10.43 46.57 2.33
CA ILE A 385 -9.19 45.91 1.91
C ILE A 385 -8.68 45.02 3.05
N LYS A 386 -8.82 45.46 4.30
CA LYS A 386 -8.45 44.68 5.47
C LYS A 386 -9.22 43.36 5.54
N GLU A 387 -10.53 43.38 5.31
CA GLU A 387 -11.36 42.17 5.27
C GLU A 387 -10.93 41.20 4.16
N GLU A 388 -10.64 41.70 2.96
CA GLU A 388 -10.11 40.89 1.85
C GLU A 388 -8.75 40.24 2.20
N LEU A 389 -7.86 41.00 2.82
CA LEU A 389 -6.55 40.50 3.27
C LEU A 389 -6.69 39.46 4.40
N GLU A 390 -7.62 39.66 5.34
CA GLU A 390 -7.92 38.69 6.41
C GLU A 390 -8.50 37.38 5.85
N ALA A 391 -9.38 37.45 4.85
CA ALA A 391 -9.89 36.27 4.15
C ALA A 391 -8.76 35.48 3.47
N LYS A 392 -7.86 36.20 2.78
CA LYS A 392 -6.67 35.61 2.14
C LYS A 392 -5.70 35.01 3.17
N LEU A 393 -5.52 35.64 4.33
CA LEU A 393 -4.69 35.12 5.41
C LEU A 393 -5.21 33.78 5.90
N LYS A 394 -6.51 33.71 6.20
CA LYS A 394 -7.18 32.49 6.63
C LYS A 394 -7.03 31.36 5.61
N GLN A 395 -7.10 31.69 4.31
CA GLN A 395 -6.88 30.73 3.24
C GLN A 395 -5.43 30.18 3.24
N LEU A 396 -4.41 31.05 3.33
CA LEU A 396 -3.02 30.60 3.39
C LEU A 396 -2.73 29.78 4.67
N GLU A 397 -3.38 30.10 5.79
CA GLU A 397 -3.29 29.30 7.02
C GLU A 397 -3.93 27.90 6.85
N ASP A 398 -5.06 27.80 6.16
CA ASP A 398 -5.71 26.53 5.83
C ASP A 398 -4.83 25.69 4.88
N GLU A 399 -4.19 26.32 3.89
CA GLU A 399 -3.21 25.68 3.01
C GLU A 399 -1.98 25.17 3.77
N LEU A 400 -1.48 25.96 4.73
CA LEU A 400 -0.36 25.58 5.58
C LEU A 400 -0.74 24.36 6.43
N ARG A 401 -1.96 24.34 6.98
CA ARG A 401 -2.48 23.21 7.73
C ARG A 401 -2.60 21.95 6.86
N ASN A 402 -2.99 22.08 5.60
CA ASN A 402 -3.06 20.95 4.67
C ASN A 402 -1.66 20.41 4.31
N LEU A 403 -0.68 21.30 4.08
CA LEU A 403 0.72 20.90 3.89
C LEU A 403 1.27 20.18 5.13
N ASP A 404 0.93 20.65 6.33
CA ASP A 404 1.33 20.01 7.57
C ASP A 404 0.76 18.59 7.70
N LYS A 405 -0.52 18.40 7.35
CA LYS A 405 -1.16 17.09 7.28
C LYS A 405 -0.50 16.18 6.23
N MET A 406 -0.20 16.71 5.05
CA MET A 406 0.52 15.96 4.00
C MET A 406 1.90 15.52 4.48
N GLU A 407 2.64 16.40 5.17
CA GLU A 407 3.97 16.10 5.70
C GLU A 407 3.91 14.99 6.76
N VAL A 408 2.95 15.06 7.68
CA VAL A 408 2.74 14.00 8.69
C VAL A 408 2.43 12.66 8.03
N LYS A 409 1.53 12.65 7.04
CA LYS A 409 1.18 11.43 6.30
C LYS A 409 2.36 10.86 5.51
N ALA A 410 3.10 11.72 4.81
CA ALA A 410 4.29 11.32 4.05
C ALA A 410 5.38 10.74 4.95
N ASN A 411 5.61 11.32 6.13
CA ASN A 411 6.55 10.79 7.12
C ASN A 411 6.09 9.45 7.68
N LEU A 412 4.80 9.30 7.97
CA LEU A 412 4.22 8.03 8.46
C LEU A 412 4.38 6.93 7.40
N ASP A 413 3.99 7.20 6.16
CA ASP A 413 4.13 6.26 5.06
C ASP A 413 5.59 5.88 4.82
N TRP A 414 6.49 6.85 4.88
CA TRP A 414 7.93 6.60 4.77
C TRP A 414 8.48 5.76 5.92
N LYS A 415 8.09 6.03 7.16
CA LYS A 415 8.51 5.27 8.35
C LYS A 415 8.25 3.77 8.17
N TYR A 416 7.02 3.42 7.77
CA TYR A 416 6.66 2.01 7.54
C TYR A 416 7.27 1.44 6.27
N LYS A 417 7.40 2.22 5.20
CA LYS A 417 8.13 1.81 3.99
C LYS A 417 9.59 1.49 4.30
N LYS A 418 10.26 2.33 5.09
CA LYS A 418 11.64 2.14 5.54
C LYS A 418 11.77 0.85 6.36
N TYR A 419 10.87 0.60 7.31
CA TYR A 419 10.87 -0.66 8.06
C TYR A 419 10.65 -1.88 7.18
N GLY A 420 9.78 -1.79 6.17
CA GLY A 420 9.61 -2.84 5.16
C GLY A 420 10.90 -3.12 4.40
N LEU A 421 11.58 -2.07 3.90
CA LEU A 421 12.85 -2.22 3.18
C LEU A 421 13.98 -2.77 4.07
N VAL A 422 14.02 -2.38 5.35
CA VAL A 422 14.98 -2.95 6.32
C VAL A 422 14.67 -4.42 6.59
N ASN A 423 13.39 -4.80 6.72
CA ASN A 423 12.98 -6.19 6.87
C ASN A 423 13.40 -7.04 5.65
N ASP A 424 13.21 -6.52 4.43
CA ASP A 424 13.67 -7.16 3.19
C ASP A 424 15.21 -7.32 3.17
N TRP A 425 15.95 -6.31 3.62
CA TRP A 425 17.41 -6.35 3.70
C TRP A 425 17.91 -7.38 4.72
N VAL A 426 17.32 -7.39 5.93
CA VAL A 426 17.63 -8.36 6.98
C VAL A 426 17.30 -9.77 6.51
N TYR A 427 16.18 -9.95 5.81
CA TYR A 427 15.80 -11.23 5.22
C TYR A 427 16.84 -11.73 4.21
N ALA A 428 17.22 -10.90 3.24
CA ALA A 428 18.22 -11.25 2.23
C ALA A 428 19.56 -11.62 2.88
N LEU A 429 20.04 -10.81 3.84
CA LEU A 429 21.28 -11.08 4.57
C LEU A 429 21.20 -12.40 5.37
N SER A 430 20.09 -12.60 6.09
CA SER A 430 19.91 -13.79 6.91
C SER A 430 19.81 -15.05 6.08
N LEU A 431 19.20 -14.99 4.89
CA LEU A 431 19.19 -16.09 3.93
C LEU A 431 20.58 -16.40 3.38
N VAL A 432 21.39 -15.40 3.03
CA VAL A 432 22.80 -15.63 2.61
C VAL A 432 23.54 -16.42 3.69
N ILE A 433 23.41 -16.02 4.95
CA ILE A 433 24.08 -16.68 6.08
C ILE A 433 23.54 -18.09 6.27
N ALA A 434 22.22 -18.25 6.39
CA ALA A 434 21.59 -19.54 6.63
C ALA A 434 21.85 -20.55 5.50
N PHE A 435 21.79 -20.11 4.24
CA PHE A 435 22.08 -20.96 3.09
C PHE A 435 23.58 -21.30 3.00
N SER A 436 24.48 -20.37 3.34
CA SER A 436 25.92 -20.67 3.39
C SER A 436 26.24 -21.73 4.45
N ILE A 437 25.54 -21.70 5.59
CA ILE A 437 25.60 -22.76 6.61
C ILE A 437 25.04 -24.06 6.03
N MET A 438 23.84 -24.03 5.44
CA MET A 438 23.17 -25.21 4.87
C MET A 438 24.06 -25.94 3.86
N CYS A 439 24.79 -25.21 3.02
CA CYS A 439 25.66 -25.77 2.00
C CYS A 439 27.08 -26.10 2.49
N CYS A 440 27.38 -25.91 3.77
CA CYS A 440 28.73 -26.03 4.33
C CYS A 440 29.78 -25.24 3.53
N LEU A 441 29.43 -24.06 2.99
CA LEU A 441 30.22 -23.36 1.96
C LEU A 441 31.69 -23.11 2.35
N PHE A 442 31.96 -22.97 3.65
CA PHE A 442 33.30 -22.71 4.18
C PHE A 442 34.18 -23.97 4.30
N PHE A 443 33.63 -25.15 4.01
CA PHE A 443 34.33 -26.41 4.09
C PHE A 443 34.21 -27.17 2.77
N PRO A 444 35.32 -27.56 2.13
CA PRO A 444 35.24 -28.40 0.95
C PRO A 444 34.56 -29.74 1.30
N PRO A 445 33.80 -30.37 0.38
CA PRO A 445 33.05 -31.59 0.65
C PRO A 445 33.89 -32.75 1.21
N THR A 446 35.20 -32.73 0.97
CA THR A 446 36.17 -33.73 1.45
C THR A 446 36.65 -33.49 2.89
N ALA A 447 36.44 -32.30 3.45
CA ALA A 447 36.95 -31.91 4.77
C ALA A 447 35.95 -32.13 5.92
N VAL A 448 34.67 -32.38 5.62
CA VAL A 448 33.63 -32.56 6.62
C VAL A 448 33.14 -34.00 6.62
N VAL A 449 33.09 -34.62 7.79
CA VAL A 449 32.51 -35.97 7.94
C VAL A 449 31.02 -35.91 7.52
N PRO A 450 30.51 -36.90 6.74
CA PRO A 450 29.14 -36.86 6.22
C PRO A 450 28.06 -36.59 7.29
N ALA A 451 28.20 -37.17 8.48
CA ALA A 451 27.29 -36.93 9.59
C ALA A 451 27.26 -35.46 10.04
N THR A 452 28.43 -34.82 10.13
CA THR A 452 28.53 -33.39 10.47
C THR A 452 27.93 -32.52 9.37
N ALA A 453 28.17 -32.86 8.10
CA ALA A 453 27.59 -32.13 6.96
C ALA A 453 26.05 -32.21 6.95
N LEU A 454 25.47 -33.38 7.28
CA LEU A 454 24.03 -33.54 7.41
C LEU A 454 23.44 -32.70 8.54
N ILE A 455 24.08 -32.69 9.72
CA ILE A 455 23.62 -31.89 10.87
C ILE A 455 23.67 -30.40 10.54
N VAL A 456 24.79 -29.93 9.97
CA VAL A 456 24.96 -28.51 9.58
C VAL A 456 23.97 -28.13 8.47
N GLY A 457 23.75 -29.02 7.50
CA GLY A 457 22.74 -28.87 6.45
C GLY A 457 21.33 -28.72 7.03
N MET A 458 20.96 -29.58 7.98
CA MET A 458 19.67 -29.50 8.68
C MET A 458 19.49 -28.17 9.42
N VAL A 459 20.51 -27.74 10.17
CA VAL A 459 20.48 -26.47 10.91
C VAL A 459 20.31 -25.31 9.93
N GLY A 460 21.06 -25.29 8.83
CA GLY A 460 20.93 -24.27 7.80
C GLY A 460 19.55 -24.24 7.15
N ALA A 461 18.99 -25.40 6.79
CA ALA A 461 17.65 -25.51 6.20
C ALA A 461 16.56 -25.05 7.18
N ALA A 462 16.66 -25.43 8.46
CA ALA A 462 15.76 -24.98 9.51
C ALA A 462 15.86 -23.46 9.70
N LEU A 463 17.06 -22.88 9.68
CA LEU A 463 17.26 -21.43 9.72
C LEU A 463 16.61 -20.73 8.52
N CYS A 464 16.83 -21.21 7.29
CA CYS A 464 16.19 -20.66 6.09
C CYS A 464 14.67 -20.65 6.20
N PHE A 465 14.09 -21.75 6.70
CA PHE A 465 12.66 -21.88 6.94
C PHE A 465 12.15 -20.88 8.00
N VAL A 466 12.75 -20.90 9.20
CA VAL A 466 12.34 -20.05 10.32
C VAL A 466 12.47 -18.57 9.97
N LEU A 467 13.56 -18.17 9.32
CA LEU A 467 13.77 -16.79 8.87
C LEU A 467 12.72 -16.36 7.84
N THR A 468 12.37 -17.22 6.88
CA THR A 468 11.33 -16.93 5.90
C THR A 468 9.96 -16.73 6.57
N ALA A 469 9.60 -17.60 7.51
CA ALA A 469 8.36 -17.46 8.27
C ALA A 469 8.37 -16.21 9.16
N ALA A 470 9.49 -15.91 9.83
CA ALA A 470 9.64 -14.74 10.70
C ALA A 470 9.56 -13.43 9.91
N THR A 471 10.22 -13.31 8.77
CA THR A 471 10.14 -12.13 7.90
C THR A 471 8.72 -11.87 7.40
N ALA A 472 7.99 -12.92 7.02
CA ALA A 472 6.59 -12.80 6.63
C ALA A 472 5.71 -12.34 7.82
N ALA A 473 5.99 -12.86 9.02
CA ALA A 473 5.31 -12.44 10.24
C ALA A 473 5.59 -10.96 10.59
N VAL A 474 6.84 -10.51 10.46
CA VAL A 474 7.24 -9.11 10.68
C VAL A 474 6.56 -8.19 9.66
N ALA A 475 6.52 -8.56 8.38
CA ALA A 475 5.84 -7.78 7.36
C ALA A 475 4.34 -7.58 7.69
N GLY A 476 3.66 -8.64 8.12
CA GLY A 476 2.27 -8.53 8.59
C GLY A 476 2.12 -7.68 9.86
N ALA A 477 3.06 -7.78 10.80
CA ALA A 477 3.06 -6.98 12.02
C ALA A 477 3.27 -5.49 11.75
N LEU A 478 4.08 -5.13 10.74
CA LEU A 478 4.28 -3.74 10.32
C LEU A 478 2.98 -3.12 9.79
N GLU A 479 2.18 -3.86 9.01
CA GLU A 479 0.87 -3.39 8.53
C GLU A 479 -0.13 -3.15 9.68
N VAL A 480 -0.14 -4.05 10.67
CA VAL A 480 -0.95 -3.89 11.89
C VAL A 480 -0.50 -2.65 12.68
N ALA A 481 0.81 -2.46 12.84
CA ALA A 481 1.37 -1.30 13.53
C ALA A 481 1.03 0.01 12.80
N LYS A 482 1.14 0.03 11.47
CA LYS A 482 0.73 1.17 10.64
C LYS A 482 -0.73 1.53 10.85
N SER A 483 -1.62 0.55 10.78
CA SER A 483 -3.06 0.75 10.99
C SER A 483 -3.36 1.29 12.39
N LYS A 484 -2.65 0.82 13.44
CA LYS A 484 -2.79 1.35 14.81
C LYS A 484 -2.30 2.79 14.94
N GLU A 485 -1.20 3.15 14.29
CA GLU A 485 -0.66 4.51 14.35
C GLU A 485 -1.58 5.51 13.62
N ILE A 486 -2.15 5.12 12.47
CA ILE A 486 -3.19 5.90 11.78
C ILE A 486 -4.40 6.10 12.71
N SER A 487 -4.89 5.02 13.33
CA SER A 487 -6.01 5.10 14.28
C SER A 487 -5.74 6.05 15.46
N ARG A 488 -4.50 6.10 15.95
CA ARG A 488 -4.08 7.04 17.01
C ARG A 488 -4.01 8.48 16.50
N LEU A 489 -3.50 8.69 15.28
CA LEU A 489 -3.43 10.01 14.66
C LEU A 489 -4.83 10.62 14.50
N GLU A 490 -5.81 9.84 14.03
CA GLU A 490 -7.19 10.30 13.90
C GLU A 490 -7.84 10.61 15.26
N ARG A 491 -7.51 9.87 16.33
CA ARG A 491 -7.97 10.21 17.70
C ARG A 491 -7.37 11.51 18.21
N ASN A 492 -6.08 11.73 17.97
CA ASN A 492 -5.44 12.99 18.33
C ASN A 492 -6.07 14.15 17.55
N ASN A 493 -6.39 13.94 16.27
CA ASN A 493 -7.14 14.91 15.48
C ASN A 493 -8.51 15.23 16.11
N CYS A 494 -9.24 14.23 16.63
CA CYS A 494 -10.48 14.47 17.37
C CYS A 494 -10.28 15.36 18.60
N THR A 495 -9.20 15.19 19.37
CA THR A 495 -8.93 16.07 20.52
C THR A 495 -8.69 17.52 20.10
N THR A 496 -7.96 17.74 19.00
CA THR A 496 -7.77 19.09 18.45
C THR A 496 -9.07 19.69 17.91
N LEU A 497 -9.94 18.87 17.32
CA LEU A 497 -11.26 19.30 16.87
C LEU A 497 -12.20 19.63 18.05
N LEU A 498 -12.10 18.89 19.16
CA LEU A 498 -12.84 19.18 20.39
C LEU A 498 -12.40 20.52 20.99
N ASP A 499 -11.10 20.76 21.10
CA ASP A 499 -10.56 22.04 21.58
C ASP A 499 -11.03 23.23 20.71
N ALA A 500 -11.14 23.00 19.39
CA ALA A 500 -11.69 23.99 18.46
C ALA A 500 -13.20 24.18 18.64
N PHE A 501 -13.93 23.10 18.90
CA PHE A 501 -15.38 23.11 19.12
C PHE A 501 -15.77 23.88 20.38
N GLU A 502 -15.02 23.73 21.47
CA GLU A 502 -15.25 24.44 22.73
C GLU A 502 -15.04 25.96 22.59
N LYS A 503 -14.07 26.36 21.75
CA LYS A 503 -13.72 27.78 21.52
C LYS A 503 -14.60 28.47 20.47
N GLU A 504 -15.26 27.70 19.64
CA GLU A 504 -16.09 28.22 18.56
C GLU A 504 -17.40 28.81 19.11
N ASN A 505 -17.88 29.90 18.51
CA ASN A 505 -19.16 30.51 18.88
C ASN A 505 -20.21 30.35 17.80
N ASP A 506 -19.80 30.19 16.53
CA ASP A 506 -20.72 30.02 15.42
C ASP A 506 -21.42 28.64 15.48
N PRO A 507 -22.77 28.58 15.58
CA PRO A 507 -23.50 27.32 15.65
C PRO A 507 -23.30 26.46 14.40
N ASN A 508 -23.16 27.06 13.22
CA ASN A 508 -22.94 26.31 12.00
C ASN A 508 -21.55 25.66 12.02
N ARG A 509 -20.51 26.41 12.40
CA ARG A 509 -19.16 25.86 12.54
C ARG A 509 -19.06 24.79 13.63
N LYS A 510 -19.80 24.90 14.74
CA LYS A 510 -19.90 23.82 15.73
C LYS A 510 -20.50 22.54 15.14
N LYS A 511 -21.57 22.64 14.34
CA LYS A 511 -22.14 21.48 13.64
C LYS A 511 -21.14 20.85 12.66
N GLN A 512 -20.36 21.67 11.93
CA GLN A 512 -19.28 21.17 11.06
C GLN A 512 -18.22 20.40 11.87
N LEU A 513 -17.69 21.00 12.94
CA LEU A 513 -16.67 20.40 13.81
C LEU A 513 -17.17 19.10 14.45
N TYR A 514 -18.44 19.04 14.84
CA TYR A 514 -19.09 17.82 15.34
C TYR A 514 -19.09 16.69 14.30
N LEU A 515 -19.46 16.98 13.05
CA LEU A 515 -19.43 16.00 11.96
C LEU A 515 -18.00 15.57 11.61
N GLU A 516 -17.04 16.50 11.61
CA GLU A 516 -15.61 16.21 11.44
C GLU A 516 -15.10 15.27 12.55
N MET A 517 -15.49 15.49 13.82
CA MET A 517 -15.16 14.60 14.94
C MET A 517 -15.78 13.21 14.78
N LYS A 518 -17.06 13.13 14.40
CA LYS A 518 -17.73 11.84 14.14
C LYS A 518 -17.03 11.05 13.03
N LEU A 519 -16.66 11.73 11.94
CA LEU A 519 -15.94 11.09 10.83
C LEU A 519 -14.57 10.58 11.29
N ALA A 520 -13.80 11.40 12.00
CA ALA A 520 -12.48 11.00 12.50
C ALA A 520 -12.56 9.83 13.51
N LEU A 521 -13.60 9.78 14.35
CA LEU A 521 -13.87 8.63 15.23
C LEU A 521 -14.24 7.37 14.42
N ALA A 522 -15.09 7.49 13.41
CA ALA A 522 -15.47 6.38 12.55
C ALA A 522 -14.26 5.81 11.79
N GLU A 523 -13.37 6.67 11.28
CA GLU A 523 -12.12 6.25 10.65
C GLU A 523 -11.15 5.60 11.63
N SER A 524 -11.00 6.16 12.82
CA SER A 524 -10.18 5.57 13.87
C SER A 524 -10.66 4.17 14.23
N ASP A 525 -11.97 3.98 14.39
CA ASP A 525 -12.59 2.68 14.66
C ASP A 525 -12.44 1.72 13.47
N TYR A 526 -12.58 2.19 12.23
CA TYR A 526 -12.31 1.41 11.03
C TYR A 526 -10.86 0.89 11.01
N HIS A 527 -9.88 1.76 11.17
CA HIS A 527 -8.47 1.35 11.20
C HIS A 527 -8.15 0.41 12.37
N GLN A 528 -8.83 0.56 13.51
CA GLN A 528 -8.72 -0.38 14.61
C GLN A 528 -9.27 -1.77 14.23
N ARG A 529 -10.39 -1.85 13.51
CA ARG A 529 -10.92 -3.12 12.98
C ARG A 529 -9.98 -3.73 11.94
N VAL A 530 -9.45 -2.92 11.02
CA VAL A 530 -8.45 -3.36 10.02
C VAL A 530 -7.22 -3.95 10.72
N ALA A 531 -6.69 -3.28 11.74
CA ALA A 531 -5.57 -3.79 12.52
C ALA A 531 -5.87 -5.14 13.19
N ARG A 532 -7.08 -5.32 13.75
CA ARG A 532 -7.51 -6.61 14.33
C ARG A 532 -7.65 -7.70 13.27
N PHE A 533 -8.27 -7.37 12.14
CA PHE A 533 -8.44 -8.28 11.01
C PHE A 533 -7.08 -8.74 10.45
N GLN A 534 -6.17 -7.80 10.20
CA GLN A 534 -4.80 -8.09 9.77
C GLN A 534 -4.04 -8.95 10.80
N MET A 535 -4.22 -8.69 12.10
CA MET A 535 -3.63 -9.51 13.16
C MET A 535 -4.16 -10.95 13.14
N VAL A 536 -5.47 -11.16 12.99
CA VAL A 536 -6.05 -12.51 12.87
C VAL A 536 -5.55 -13.23 11.63
N LYS A 537 -5.49 -12.52 10.48
CA LYS A 537 -4.95 -13.05 9.23
C LYS A 537 -3.48 -13.44 9.37
N LEU A 538 -2.68 -12.63 10.06
CA LEU A 538 -1.29 -12.87 10.38
C LEU A 538 -1.12 -14.12 11.25
N ILE A 539 -1.81 -14.18 12.40
CA ILE A 539 -1.75 -15.33 13.31
C ILE A 539 -2.10 -16.61 12.56
N ARG A 540 -3.18 -16.61 11.76
CA ARG A 540 -3.61 -17.77 10.99
C ARG A 540 -2.57 -18.15 9.92
N ALA A 541 -2.02 -17.19 9.18
CA ALA A 541 -1.00 -17.46 8.17
C ALA A 541 0.26 -18.07 8.80
N THR A 542 0.81 -17.42 9.84
CA THR A 542 2.00 -17.89 10.56
C THR A 542 1.77 -19.26 11.20
N LEU A 543 0.59 -19.52 11.78
CA LEU A 543 0.27 -20.83 12.37
C LEU A 543 0.21 -21.93 11.32
N ILE A 544 -0.43 -21.67 10.17
CA ILE A 544 -0.49 -22.65 9.07
C ILE A 544 0.91 -22.90 8.51
N ASP A 545 1.67 -21.84 8.27
CA ASP A 545 3.04 -21.94 7.76
C ASP A 545 3.97 -22.63 8.76
N ALA A 546 3.73 -22.54 10.07
CA ALA A 546 4.49 -23.29 11.07
C ALA A 546 4.06 -24.77 11.17
N LEU A 547 2.78 -25.08 10.92
CA LEU A 547 2.21 -26.43 11.09
C LEU A 547 2.34 -27.32 9.86
N ILE A 548 2.50 -26.77 8.66
CA ILE A 548 2.62 -27.56 7.43
C ILE A 548 3.78 -28.57 7.50
N PRO A 549 5.03 -28.22 7.89
CA PRO A 549 6.12 -29.20 7.89
C PRO A 549 5.91 -30.33 8.91
N PRO A 550 5.52 -30.08 10.17
CA PRO A 550 5.14 -31.15 11.11
C PRO A 550 3.97 -32.00 10.61
N LEU A 551 2.95 -31.39 9.99
CA LEU A 551 1.81 -32.13 9.43
C LEU A 551 2.27 -33.07 8.31
N VAL A 552 3.10 -32.59 7.38
CA VAL A 552 3.70 -33.40 6.30
C VAL A 552 4.55 -34.52 6.89
N PHE A 553 5.42 -34.20 7.85
CA PHE A 553 6.26 -35.18 8.53
C PHE A 553 5.43 -36.30 9.16
N VAL A 554 4.46 -35.94 10.01
CA VAL A 554 3.65 -36.93 10.74
C VAL A 554 2.79 -37.76 9.79
N SER A 555 2.18 -37.12 8.79
CA SER A 555 1.30 -37.80 7.83
C SER A 555 2.06 -38.78 6.95
N LEU A 556 3.29 -38.47 6.54
CA LEU A 556 4.08 -39.36 5.70
C LEU A 556 4.82 -40.44 6.49
N MET A 557 5.29 -40.12 7.71
CA MET A 557 6.12 -41.04 8.50
C MET A 557 5.32 -42.05 9.32
N PHE A 558 4.19 -41.65 9.92
CA PHE A 558 3.50 -42.49 10.91
C PHE A 558 2.17 -43.06 10.42
N MET A 559 1.77 -42.77 9.17
CA MET A 559 0.53 -43.27 8.60
C MET A 559 0.78 -44.00 7.29
N PRO A 560 -0.05 -44.99 6.92
CA PRO A 560 -0.06 -45.51 5.54
C PRO A 560 -0.32 -44.37 4.55
N ILE A 561 0.35 -44.36 3.38
CA ILE A 561 0.23 -43.26 2.39
C ILE A 561 -1.22 -42.81 2.20
N GLY A 562 -2.14 -43.75 1.93
CA GLY A 562 -3.51 -43.39 1.59
C GLY A 562 -4.19 -42.57 2.68
N VAL A 563 -3.91 -42.90 3.94
CA VAL A 563 -4.41 -42.16 5.11
C VAL A 563 -3.63 -40.84 5.27
N GLY A 564 -2.31 -40.86 5.14
CA GLY A 564 -1.45 -39.67 5.21
C GLY A 564 -1.82 -38.60 4.19
N LEU A 565 -2.03 -38.98 2.93
CA LEU A 565 -2.47 -38.08 1.86
C LEU A 565 -3.87 -37.52 2.14
N ALA A 566 -4.79 -38.32 2.69
CA ALA A 566 -6.10 -37.84 3.09
C ALA A 566 -6.01 -36.81 4.23
N VAL A 567 -5.14 -37.02 5.22
CA VAL A 567 -4.88 -36.06 6.31
C VAL A 567 -4.27 -34.77 5.77
N LEU A 568 -3.33 -34.85 4.83
CA LEU A 568 -2.76 -33.67 4.17
C LEU A 568 -3.81 -32.89 3.38
N ALA A 569 -4.63 -33.59 2.59
CA ALA A 569 -5.72 -32.98 1.85
C ALA A 569 -6.71 -32.27 2.79
N ALA A 570 -7.06 -32.89 3.93
CA ALA A 570 -7.90 -32.28 4.94
C ALA A 570 -7.24 -31.04 5.57
N GLY A 571 -5.94 -31.08 5.87
CA GLY A 571 -5.17 -29.94 6.37
C GLY A 571 -5.15 -28.76 5.39
N PHE A 572 -4.90 -29.03 4.10
CA PHE A 572 -4.95 -28.00 3.06
C PHE A 572 -6.37 -27.44 2.85
N ALA A 573 -7.39 -28.30 2.89
CA ALA A 573 -8.78 -27.85 2.83
C ALA A 573 -9.12 -26.93 4.01
N LEU A 574 -8.70 -27.28 5.23
CA LEU A 574 -8.87 -26.44 6.41
C LEU A 574 -8.12 -25.11 6.28
N ALA A 575 -6.92 -25.11 5.72
CA ALA A 575 -6.20 -23.88 5.40
C ALA A 575 -7.01 -23.02 4.42
N ILE A 576 -7.49 -23.57 3.30
CA ILE A 576 -8.27 -22.80 2.31
C ILE A 576 -9.57 -22.26 2.94
N ILE A 577 -10.30 -23.09 3.68
CA ILE A 577 -11.57 -22.73 4.32
C ILE A 577 -11.33 -21.64 5.38
N SER A 578 -10.31 -21.77 6.23
CA SER A 578 -10.00 -20.74 7.24
C SER A 578 -9.65 -19.40 6.61
N ASN A 579 -8.93 -19.37 5.49
CA ASN A 579 -8.65 -18.13 4.75
C ASN A 579 -9.94 -17.52 4.21
N ALA A 580 -10.82 -18.34 3.61
CA ALA A 580 -12.10 -17.89 3.08
C ALA A 580 -13.02 -17.36 4.18
N ILE A 581 -13.04 -17.98 5.36
CA ILE A 581 -13.81 -17.52 6.52
C ILE A 581 -13.26 -16.19 7.04
N ILE A 582 -11.94 -16.07 7.22
CA ILE A 582 -11.35 -14.83 7.73
C ILE A 582 -11.64 -13.68 6.78
N ASN A 583 -11.40 -13.83 5.47
CA ASN A 583 -11.62 -12.77 4.49
C ASN A 583 -13.09 -12.30 4.39
N ARG A 584 -14.06 -13.06 4.90
CA ARG A 584 -15.46 -12.57 5.02
C ARG A 584 -15.64 -11.50 6.08
N PHE A 585 -14.70 -11.40 7.01
CA PHE A 585 -14.69 -10.40 8.07
C PHE A 585 -13.74 -9.25 7.76
N GLU A 586 -13.36 -9.08 6.48
CA GLU A 586 -12.64 -7.90 6.04
C GLU A 586 -13.47 -6.66 6.37
N PRO A 587 -12.95 -5.71 7.18
CA PRO A 587 -13.71 -4.53 7.56
C PRO A 587 -14.01 -3.68 6.34
N GLU A 588 -15.26 -3.28 6.18
CA GLU A 588 -15.67 -2.29 5.19
C GLU A 588 -15.62 -0.88 5.80
N HIS A 589 -15.39 0.12 4.95
CA HIS A 589 -15.52 1.52 5.32
C HIS A 589 -16.98 1.79 5.74
N GLU A 590 -17.14 2.45 6.88
CA GLU A 590 -18.48 2.87 7.32
C GLU A 590 -19.05 3.90 6.36
N LYS A 591 -20.39 3.93 6.27
CA LYS A 591 -21.07 5.05 5.63
C LYS A 591 -20.70 6.34 6.38
N MET A 592 -20.60 7.43 5.63
CA MET A 592 -20.36 8.74 6.21
C MET A 592 -21.44 9.05 7.26
N PRO A 593 -21.07 9.65 8.40
CA PRO A 593 -22.04 9.92 9.46
C PRO A 593 -23.04 11.00 9.02
N ASP A 594 -24.32 10.72 9.14
CA ASP A 594 -25.37 11.71 8.94
C ASP A 594 -25.47 12.66 10.14
N PHE A 595 -26.03 13.84 9.91
CA PHE A 595 -26.26 14.81 10.98
C PHE A 595 -27.57 14.52 11.72
N ASN A 596 -27.49 14.32 13.03
CA ASN A 596 -28.64 14.13 13.91
C ASN A 596 -28.70 15.29 14.92
N ASP A 597 -29.76 16.09 14.87
CA ASP A 597 -29.94 17.25 15.77
C ASP A 597 -30.05 16.84 17.25
N GLU A 598 -30.64 15.68 17.56
CA GLU A 598 -30.80 15.21 18.96
C GLU A 598 -29.43 14.85 19.56
N GLU A 599 -28.68 13.98 18.87
CA GLU A 599 -27.33 13.59 19.30
C GLU A 599 -26.36 14.78 19.36
N TYR A 600 -26.55 15.79 18.50
CA TYR A 600 -25.77 17.01 18.55
C TYR A 600 -26.09 17.84 19.79
N ARG A 601 -27.37 17.96 20.18
CA ARG A 601 -27.78 18.70 21.38
C ARG A 601 -27.23 18.05 22.64
N ASP A 602 -27.34 16.72 22.74
CA ASP A 602 -26.79 15.97 23.87
C ASP A 602 -25.27 16.18 23.98
N PHE A 603 -24.56 16.13 22.84
CA PHE A 603 -23.12 16.39 22.81
C PHE A 603 -22.74 17.83 23.19
N VAL A 604 -23.56 18.83 22.83
CA VAL A 604 -23.31 20.24 23.21
C VAL A 604 -23.45 20.44 24.72
N GLU A 605 -24.36 19.71 25.38
CA GLU A 605 -24.55 19.79 26.83
C GLU A 605 -23.37 19.18 27.60
N ASN A 606 -22.76 18.12 27.06
CA ASN A 606 -21.59 17.49 27.63
C ASN A 606 -20.60 17.04 26.54
N PRO A 607 -19.67 17.92 26.11
CA PRO A 607 -18.73 17.61 25.03
C PRO A 607 -17.67 16.60 25.50
N ASP A 608 -17.99 15.30 25.42
CA ASP A 608 -17.06 14.19 25.68
C ASP A 608 -16.89 13.29 24.46
N LEU A 609 -15.64 13.09 24.04
CA LEU A 609 -15.29 12.17 22.96
C LEU A 609 -15.67 10.72 23.27
N LYS A 610 -15.73 10.32 24.55
CA LYS A 610 -16.13 8.95 24.92
C LYS A 610 -17.62 8.73 24.68
N GLU A 611 -18.44 9.73 24.99
CA GLU A 611 -19.88 9.70 24.75
C GLU A 611 -20.16 9.67 23.24
N LEU A 612 -19.45 10.50 22.48
CA LEU A 612 -19.53 10.50 21.01
C LEU A 612 -19.08 9.17 20.38
N ALA A 613 -18.08 8.51 20.95
CA ALA A 613 -17.64 7.19 20.50
C ALA A 613 -18.66 6.08 20.82
N ASN A 614 -19.42 6.23 21.92
CA ASN A 614 -20.44 5.26 22.32
C ASN A 614 -21.70 5.35 21.45
N THR A 615 -22.18 6.55 21.14
CA THR A 615 -23.32 6.75 20.21
C THR A 615 -22.98 6.21 18.81
N THR A 616 -21.74 6.41 18.38
CA THR A 616 -21.21 5.83 17.13
C THR A 616 -21.11 4.29 17.19
N ARG A 617 -21.14 3.65 18.37
CA ARG A 617 -21.07 2.19 18.55
C ARG A 617 -22.43 1.53 18.79
N GLU A 618 -23.39 2.20 19.41
CA GLU A 618 -24.71 1.61 19.71
C GLU A 618 -25.54 1.32 18.46
N THR A 619 -25.33 2.09 17.38
CA THR A 619 -25.83 1.75 16.03
C THR A 619 -25.24 0.45 15.47
N LYS A 620 -24.21 -0.14 16.10
CA LYS A 620 -23.40 -1.25 15.56
C LYS A 620 -23.58 -2.60 16.26
N ASP A 621 -24.43 -2.71 17.29
CA ASP A 621 -24.49 -3.92 18.14
C ASP A 621 -25.16 -5.15 17.49
N GLY A 622 -25.49 -5.08 16.19
CA GLY A 622 -26.10 -6.18 15.41
C GLY A 622 -25.16 -7.33 15.02
N LEU A 623 -23.84 -7.22 15.20
CA LEU A 623 -22.90 -8.30 14.86
C LEU A 623 -21.79 -8.47 15.93
N LYS A 624 -22.16 -8.99 17.11
CA LYS A 624 -21.19 -9.41 18.14
C LYS A 624 -20.43 -10.65 17.68
N LEU A 625 -19.33 -10.45 16.97
CA LEU A 625 -18.52 -11.54 16.41
C LEU A 625 -17.60 -12.27 17.42
N TYR A 626 -17.51 -11.83 18.69
CA TYR A 626 -16.54 -12.43 19.62
C TYR A 626 -17.05 -12.51 21.06
N GLY A 627 -17.68 -13.64 21.40
CA GLY A 627 -17.80 -14.12 22.78
C GLY A 627 -16.54 -14.81 23.32
N LEU A 628 -15.46 -14.92 22.52
CA LEU A 628 -14.28 -15.75 22.83
C LEU A 628 -13.01 -14.99 23.23
N MET A 629 -12.97 -13.66 23.09
CA MET A 629 -11.87 -12.85 23.63
C MET A 629 -12.42 -11.53 24.16
N LYS A 630 -12.91 -11.52 25.41
CA LYS A 630 -12.91 -10.27 26.17
C LYS A 630 -11.44 -9.91 26.40
N PRO A 631 -11.00 -8.68 26.07
CA PRO A 631 -9.65 -8.26 26.43
C PRO A 631 -9.49 -8.43 27.94
N THR A 632 -8.46 -9.17 28.36
CA THR A 632 -8.10 -9.26 29.76
C THR A 632 -7.81 -7.85 30.30
N PRO A 633 -8.17 -7.54 31.56
CA PRO A 633 -7.93 -6.23 32.18
C PRO A 633 -6.48 -5.73 32.00
N ASP A 634 -5.52 -6.66 31.97
CA ASP A 634 -4.09 -6.40 31.77
C ASP A 634 -3.77 -5.73 30.42
N TYR A 635 -4.54 -6.01 29.36
CA TYR A 635 -4.33 -5.39 28.04
C TYR A 635 -4.77 -3.92 28.02
N VAL A 636 -5.75 -3.56 28.84
CA VAL A 636 -6.22 -2.17 28.99
C VAL A 636 -5.24 -1.36 29.85
N GLN A 637 -4.49 -2.00 30.75
CA GLN A 637 -3.38 -1.36 31.49
C GLN A 637 -2.16 -1.12 30.60
N LEU A 638 -1.74 -2.09 29.78
CA LEU A 638 -0.64 -1.93 28.81
C LEU A 638 -0.90 -0.83 27.76
N ALA A 639 -2.16 -0.55 27.44
CA ALA A 639 -2.53 0.54 26.53
C ALA A 639 -2.62 1.92 27.22
N LYS A 640 -2.61 1.97 28.55
CA LYS A 640 -2.61 3.20 29.36
C LYS A 640 -1.21 3.63 29.80
N GLU A 641 -0.21 2.76 29.70
CA GLU A 641 1.17 3.14 29.92
C GLU A 641 1.64 4.04 28.77
N SER A 642 1.91 5.30 29.12
CA SER A 642 2.58 6.26 28.23
C SER A 642 3.91 5.65 27.76
N PRO A 643 4.30 5.77 26.48
CA PRO A 643 5.62 5.31 26.07
C PRO A 643 6.67 6.04 26.91
N ASN A 644 7.44 5.28 27.66
CA ASN A 644 8.64 5.77 28.32
C ASN A 644 9.47 6.53 27.28
N THR A 645 9.83 7.77 27.61
CA THR A 645 10.55 8.72 26.76
C THR A 645 12.01 8.35 26.49
N ASP A 646 12.43 7.12 26.78
CA ASP A 646 13.83 6.69 26.77
C ASP A 646 14.18 5.81 25.56
N LEU A 647 13.67 6.17 24.39
CA LEU A 647 14.30 5.77 23.12
C LEU A 647 15.06 6.98 22.59
N GLU A 648 16.15 7.32 23.29
CA GLU A 648 17.23 8.10 22.72
C GLU A 648 17.73 7.41 21.44
N THR A 649 17.84 8.22 20.40
CA THR A 649 18.44 7.90 19.13
C THR A 649 19.82 7.22 19.27
N PRO A 650 20.10 6.07 18.63
CA PRO A 650 21.47 5.73 18.29
C PRO A 650 21.80 6.47 16.99
N ASN A 651 22.25 7.72 17.15
CA ASN A 651 23.11 8.35 16.15
C ASN A 651 24.55 7.90 16.45
N THR A 652 25.31 7.65 15.40
CA THR A 652 26.74 7.24 15.32
C THR A 652 27.06 5.75 15.38
N PHE A 653 28.04 5.38 14.55
CA PHE A 653 28.54 4.05 14.16
C PHE A 653 27.83 3.35 13.00
N LEU A 654 28.25 3.69 11.77
CA LEU A 654 28.93 2.74 10.85
C LEU A 654 29.33 3.48 9.56
N LEU A 655 30.48 4.16 9.61
CA LEU A 655 31.34 4.45 8.46
C LEU A 655 32.79 4.35 8.98
N SER A 656 33.33 3.15 8.87
CA SER A 656 34.75 2.83 8.84
C SER A 656 34.93 1.54 8.06
#